data_AF-A0A9Q1C3G3-F1
#
_entry.id   AF-A0A9Q1C3G3-F1
#
_cell.length_a   1.000
_cell.length_b   1.000
_cell.length_c   1.000
_cell.angle_alpha   90.00
_cell.angle_beta   90.00
_cell.angle_gamma   90.00
#
_symmetry.space_group_name_H-M   'P 1'
#
loop_
_entity.id
_entity.type
_entity.pdbx_description
1 polymer ?
#
loop_
_entity_poly.entity_id
_entity_poly.type
_entity_poly.pdbx_seq_one_letter_code
_entity_poly.pdbx_strand_id
1 'polypeptide(L)'
;MQSATISTEPVGLGNFNDKVYNDGLQIVINLSNRTLTEAENSLLSKGLSFCPTPAEIDTFTLRKDVSEFVRRIRLKEYFHEDGEVDGDFSNIPAFRKKSTWCPDKNRDLFLEAYVTALEKKIFEGNLNNKSYRNLEKDEQRALENLRKYEDIVIKQADKGSGVVVMDKTRYVAEAMRQLGDIGVYVTLDRDPTVDMIKKVNNKVKKAHVDGCISDTTLEYLLVDSTAKAGRFYLLPKVHKRGCPGRPVISGCNTPTEKISEFVDFHLKSLVPIIPSFVKDTNDFLHKLNNIDTLPENAILVVIDVVGLYPHIPHDEGLYAIRHALNRRQYQEVPTNLIVELAELVLKNNNFEFNGNHYLQTLGTAIGTKMAPAYANLFMDRLERTLISEARVKPFLWLRYIDDIFMVWTGSEGELNEFLSFINEKHGTIKFTWSWSKERVNFLDVQVFNNGGKIETDLYVKPTDKHQYLFYTSCHPRRCKQSIPYAQALRLRRICSTNSAFDKRANELTTYLIARGYRERFVRNQIRKAKSVTREEALTSRPQRSNTRVPMVVTYHPGLPNIGAILKELQPLLHCSDKCRKAVKDIPMMAFRRPKNLANYLVHAKLKPANAENTPLGTVKCGDRRCLVCEFLKTGDSFTSKGTNKSYTINFELNCNSSNVVYLLTCKVCDIQYVGSTSTKFRLRFNNHKGRIKAHTRMSSDEKLRDDLIYQHFHSLGHNGLEDLSVQLIDRVDYEKDLLDKEGQWAYRLKCIKPHGLNENDFFFSQNRSTRCRKS
;
A
#
# COMPACT_ATOMS: atom_id res chain seq x y z
N MET A 1 -3.65 8.26 57.12
CA MET A 1 -4.91 7.51 57.32
C MET A 1 -6.04 8.22 56.59
N GLN A 2 -6.33 7.76 55.38
CA GLN A 2 -7.64 7.69 54.72
C GLN A 2 -7.31 7.20 53.30
N SER A 3 -7.55 5.91 53.09
CA SER A 3 -7.36 5.19 51.84
C SER A 3 -8.36 5.72 50.81
N ALA A 4 -7.89 6.54 49.88
CA ALA A 4 -8.65 6.86 48.67
C ALA A 4 -8.48 5.68 47.69
N THR A 5 -9.47 4.81 47.70
CA THR A 5 -9.65 3.70 46.78
C THR A 5 -9.64 4.22 45.35
N ILE A 6 -8.63 3.82 44.57
CA ILE A 6 -8.51 4.12 43.15
C ILE A 6 -9.69 3.43 42.44
N SER A 7 -10.67 4.21 42.01
CA SER A 7 -11.76 3.75 41.15
C SER A 7 -11.20 3.36 39.80
N THR A 8 -11.11 2.06 39.56
CA THR A 8 -10.88 1.47 38.24
C THR A 8 -12.11 1.68 37.36
N GLU A 9 -12.08 2.64 36.45
CA GLU A 9 -12.94 2.63 35.27
C GLU A 9 -12.09 2.66 33.99
N PRO A 10 -12.29 1.69 33.11
CA PRO A 10 -12.36 1.97 31.70
C PRO A 10 -13.75 1.61 31.20
N VAL A 11 -14.74 2.47 31.45
CA VAL A 11 -16.05 2.38 30.78
C VAL A 11 -15.92 3.00 29.38
N GLY A 12 -15.30 2.22 28.50
CA GLY A 12 -15.12 2.53 27.08
C GLY A 12 -15.69 1.42 26.22
N LEU A 13 -16.96 1.09 26.42
CA LEU A 13 -17.66 0.05 25.68
C LEU A 13 -19.07 0.57 25.38
N GLY A 14 -19.22 1.31 24.27
CA GLY A 14 -20.55 1.73 23.79
C GLY A 14 -21.41 0.51 23.46
N ASN A 15 -22.72 0.59 23.66
CA ASN A 15 -23.68 -0.53 23.51
C ASN A 15 -23.35 -1.43 22.31
N PHE A 16 -22.86 -2.64 22.59
CA PHE A 16 -22.56 -3.66 21.60
C PHE A 16 -23.82 -4.50 21.35
N ASN A 17 -24.25 -4.60 20.10
CA ASN A 17 -25.08 -5.73 19.68
C ASN A 17 -24.15 -6.90 19.34
N ASP A 18 -23.65 -7.56 20.37
CA ASP A 18 -22.75 -8.71 20.27
C ASP A 18 -23.55 -9.99 19.95
N LYS A 19 -23.48 -10.44 18.69
CA LYS A 19 -23.67 -11.87 18.38
C LYS A 19 -22.30 -12.49 18.17
N VAL A 20 -21.84 -13.14 19.24
CA VAL A 20 -20.57 -13.85 19.37
C VAL A 20 -20.53 -15.04 18.42
N TYR A 21 -19.41 -15.19 17.71
CA TYR A 21 -19.03 -16.48 17.13
C TYR A 21 -18.52 -17.35 18.28
N ASN A 22 -19.26 -18.40 18.63
CA ASN A 22 -18.81 -19.36 19.64
C ASN A 22 -17.57 -20.08 19.10
N ASP A 23 -16.51 -20.10 19.91
CA ASP A 23 -15.19 -20.76 19.70
C ASP A 23 -14.05 -19.94 19.07
N GLY A 24 -14.12 -18.60 19.00
CA GLY A 24 -13.02 -17.76 18.47
C GLY A 24 -12.75 -16.44 19.22
N LEU A 25 -11.61 -15.80 18.92
CA LEU A 25 -11.33 -14.42 19.37
C LEU A 25 -12.36 -13.45 18.76
N GLN A 26 -12.99 -12.60 19.57
CA GLN A 26 -13.94 -11.59 19.10
C GLN A 26 -13.22 -10.46 18.34
N ILE A 27 -13.08 -10.62 17.03
CA ILE A 27 -12.31 -9.73 16.15
C ILE A 27 -13.17 -8.60 15.53
N VAL A 28 -14.45 -8.87 15.33
CA VAL A 28 -15.39 -7.93 14.70
C VAL A 28 -16.04 -7.05 15.75
N ILE A 29 -16.08 -5.75 15.49
CA ILE A 29 -16.73 -4.74 16.31
C ILE A 29 -17.83 -4.12 15.44
N ASN A 30 -19.08 -4.51 15.69
CA ASN A 30 -20.22 -4.00 14.94
C ASN A 30 -20.85 -2.80 15.68
N LEU A 31 -20.60 -1.60 15.16
CA LEU A 31 -21.18 -0.33 15.62
C LEU A 31 -22.28 0.18 14.67
N SER A 32 -22.72 -0.66 13.72
CA SER A 32 -23.81 -0.35 12.80
C SER A 32 -25.14 -0.88 13.32
N ASN A 33 -26.24 -0.33 12.83
CA ASN A 33 -27.59 -0.83 13.11
C ASN A 33 -27.88 -2.16 12.39
N ARG A 34 -27.00 -2.58 11.47
CA ARG A 34 -27.16 -3.81 10.71
C ARG A 34 -26.77 -5.02 11.56
N THR A 35 -27.63 -6.03 11.59
CA THR A 35 -27.26 -7.34 12.15
C THR A 35 -26.46 -8.12 11.11
N LEU A 36 -25.21 -8.44 11.42
CA LEU A 36 -24.37 -9.28 10.56
C LEU A 36 -24.83 -10.74 10.66
N THR A 37 -24.90 -11.41 9.52
CA THR A 37 -25.12 -12.86 9.45
C THR A 37 -23.91 -13.62 10.02
N GLU A 38 -24.10 -14.88 10.38
CA GLU A 38 -23.02 -15.74 10.86
C GLU A 38 -21.87 -15.86 9.85
N ALA A 39 -22.19 -15.99 8.56
CA ALA A 39 -21.19 -16.07 7.49
C ALA A 39 -20.41 -14.75 7.32
N GLU A 40 -21.06 -13.58 7.46
CA GLU A 40 -20.39 -12.28 7.43
C GLU A 40 -19.46 -12.10 8.64
N ASN A 41 -19.93 -12.49 9.84
CA ASN A 41 -19.10 -12.48 11.05
C ASN A 41 -17.89 -13.43 10.93
N SER A 42 -18.10 -14.66 10.45
CA SER A 42 -17.02 -15.62 10.21
C SER A 42 -15.98 -15.08 9.23
N LEU A 43 -16.43 -14.52 8.10
CA LEU A 43 -15.55 -13.94 7.08
C LEU A 43 -14.72 -12.78 7.64
N LEU A 44 -15.36 -11.80 8.30
CA LEU A 44 -14.67 -10.64 8.86
C LEU A 44 -13.74 -11.04 10.02
N SER A 45 -14.06 -12.10 10.76
CA SER A 45 -13.22 -12.66 11.83
C SER A 45 -11.93 -13.29 11.30
N LYS A 46 -11.86 -13.69 10.01
CA LYS A 46 -10.57 -14.05 9.39
C LYS A 46 -9.61 -12.87 9.30
N GLY A 47 -10.12 -11.64 9.38
CA GLY A 47 -9.36 -10.39 9.44
C GLY A 47 -9.04 -9.79 8.08
N LEU A 48 -8.91 -8.47 8.02
CA LEU A 48 -8.78 -7.72 6.76
C LEU A 48 -7.52 -8.06 5.95
N SER A 49 -6.49 -8.62 6.60
CA SER A 49 -5.27 -9.12 5.95
C SER A 49 -5.43 -10.48 5.26
N PHE A 50 -6.53 -11.19 5.50
CA PHE A 50 -6.81 -12.49 4.90
C PHE A 50 -6.95 -12.38 3.38
N CYS A 51 -6.18 -13.19 2.65
CA CYS A 51 -6.31 -13.37 1.22
C CYS A 51 -7.19 -14.59 0.88
N PRO A 52 -8.38 -14.37 0.30
CA PRO A 52 -9.11 -15.43 -0.40
C PRO A 52 -8.25 -16.00 -1.54
N THR A 53 -8.31 -17.32 -1.76
CA THR A 53 -7.63 -17.95 -2.89
C THR A 53 -8.28 -17.44 -4.18
N PRO A 54 -7.54 -16.79 -5.10
CA PRO A 54 -8.08 -16.43 -6.40
C PRO A 54 -8.57 -17.68 -7.13
N ALA A 55 -9.66 -17.57 -7.90
CA ALA A 55 -10.21 -18.72 -8.62
C ALA A 55 -9.27 -19.23 -9.71
N GLU A 56 -8.51 -18.33 -10.33
CA GLU A 56 -7.63 -18.60 -11.47
C GLU A 56 -6.35 -17.77 -11.35
N ILE A 57 -5.29 -18.24 -12.01
CA ILE A 57 -4.05 -17.49 -12.17
C ILE A 57 -4.30 -16.37 -13.18
N ASP A 58 -3.93 -15.14 -12.84
CA ASP A 58 -3.88 -14.04 -13.81
C ASP A 58 -2.68 -14.24 -14.74
N THR A 59 -2.92 -14.96 -15.84
CA THR A 59 -1.88 -15.35 -16.81
C THR A 59 -1.27 -14.14 -17.52
N PHE A 60 -2.05 -13.07 -17.73
CA PHE A 60 -1.55 -11.81 -18.29
C PHE A 60 -0.53 -11.18 -17.33
N THR A 61 -0.90 -11.02 -16.06
CA THR A 61 0.00 -10.47 -15.04
C THR A 61 1.24 -11.36 -14.87
N LEU A 62 1.09 -12.68 -14.88
CA LEU A 62 2.22 -13.61 -14.82
C LEU A 62 3.18 -13.45 -16.01
N ARG A 63 2.67 -13.33 -17.24
CA ARG A 63 3.51 -13.05 -18.44
C ARG A 63 4.24 -11.73 -18.31
N LYS A 64 3.55 -10.67 -17.87
CA LYS A 64 4.16 -9.36 -17.62
C LYS A 64 5.28 -9.44 -16.59
N ASP A 65 5.07 -10.19 -15.51
CA ASP A 65 6.07 -10.41 -14.47
C ASP A 65 7.30 -11.16 -14.99
N VAL A 66 7.10 -12.19 -15.82
CA VAL A 66 8.18 -12.91 -16.52
C VAL A 66 8.93 -11.94 -17.45
N SER A 67 8.24 -11.13 -18.24
CA SER A 67 8.90 -10.15 -19.13
C SER A 67 9.71 -9.11 -18.37
N GLU A 68 9.23 -8.60 -17.24
CA GLU A 68 9.99 -7.68 -16.38
C GLU A 68 11.21 -8.35 -15.76
N PHE A 69 11.10 -9.63 -15.39
CA PHE A 69 12.23 -10.40 -14.88
C PHE A 69 13.30 -10.62 -15.97
N VAL A 70 12.89 -11.03 -17.16
CA VAL A 70 13.77 -11.17 -18.32
C VAL A 70 14.47 -9.84 -18.63
N ARG A 71 13.74 -8.73 -18.58
CA ARG A 71 14.33 -7.39 -18.73
C ARG A 71 15.41 -7.10 -17.68
N ARG A 72 15.22 -7.50 -16.41
CA ARG A 72 16.26 -7.36 -15.38
C ARG A 72 17.51 -8.18 -15.68
N ILE A 73 17.35 -9.42 -16.17
CA ILE A 73 18.49 -10.25 -16.58
C ILE A 73 19.22 -9.58 -17.75
N ARG A 74 18.51 -9.16 -18.80
CA ARG A 74 19.11 -8.46 -19.95
C ARG A 74 19.85 -7.20 -19.53
N LEU A 75 19.27 -6.37 -18.66
CA LEU A 75 19.95 -5.19 -18.14
C LEU A 75 21.22 -5.56 -17.36
N LYS A 76 21.16 -6.59 -16.52
CA LYS A 76 22.31 -7.02 -15.73
C LYS A 76 23.43 -7.58 -16.61
N GLU A 77 23.10 -8.33 -17.65
CA GLU A 77 24.04 -8.77 -18.69
C GLU A 77 24.62 -7.57 -19.45
N TYR A 78 23.77 -6.68 -19.94
CA TYR A 78 24.17 -5.56 -20.80
C TYR A 78 25.20 -4.66 -20.11
N PHE A 79 24.88 -4.20 -18.91
CA PHE A 79 25.71 -3.25 -18.17
C PHE A 79 26.85 -3.92 -17.38
N HIS A 80 27.00 -5.26 -17.40
CA HIS A 80 27.93 -5.97 -16.51
C HIS A 80 29.37 -5.43 -16.51
N GLU A 81 29.85 -4.93 -17.64
CA GLU A 81 31.21 -4.39 -17.81
C GLU A 81 31.35 -2.94 -17.31
N ASP A 82 30.23 -2.24 -17.11
CA ASP A 82 30.18 -0.92 -16.50
C ASP A 82 30.22 -1.14 -14.98
N GLY A 83 31.36 -0.88 -14.32
CA GLY A 83 31.65 -1.24 -12.92
C GLY A 83 30.68 -0.74 -11.82
N GLU A 84 29.53 -0.17 -12.16
CA GLU A 84 28.50 0.37 -11.28
C GLU A 84 27.21 -0.50 -11.15
N VAL A 85 27.06 -1.64 -11.85
CA VAL A 85 25.77 -2.39 -11.86
C VAL A 85 25.38 -3.01 -10.52
N ASP A 86 26.35 -3.40 -9.71
CA ASP A 86 26.12 -3.97 -8.38
C ASP A 86 26.18 -2.90 -7.27
N GLY A 87 26.22 -1.61 -7.63
CA GLY A 87 26.15 -0.50 -6.67
C GLY A 87 24.85 -0.55 -5.86
N ASP A 88 24.97 -0.46 -4.54
CA ASP A 88 23.82 -0.31 -3.65
C ASP A 88 23.27 1.13 -3.75
N PHE A 89 22.41 1.36 -4.75
CA PHE A 89 21.70 2.62 -4.90
C PHE A 89 20.60 2.84 -3.84
N SER A 90 20.43 1.97 -2.85
CA SER A 90 19.44 2.17 -1.78
C SER A 90 19.80 3.33 -0.85
N ASN A 91 21.09 3.69 -0.76
CA ASN A 91 21.58 4.80 0.07
C ASN A 91 21.55 6.17 -0.62
N ILE A 92 21.32 6.22 -1.94
CA ILE A 92 21.16 7.44 -2.72
C ILE A 92 19.93 7.25 -3.62
N PRO A 93 18.72 7.70 -3.22
CA PRO A 93 17.58 7.71 -4.09
C PRO A 93 17.93 8.61 -5.27
N ALA A 94 18.22 8.00 -6.41
CA ALA A 94 18.19 8.74 -7.64
C ALA A 94 16.73 9.12 -7.87
N PHE A 95 16.38 10.38 -7.64
CA PHE A 95 15.11 10.97 -8.03
C PHE A 95 15.03 10.94 -9.56
N ARG A 96 14.70 9.79 -10.14
CA ARG A 96 14.68 9.54 -11.58
C ARG A 96 13.44 8.75 -11.95
N LYS A 97 12.89 9.00 -13.14
CA LYS A 97 11.83 8.14 -13.66
C LYS A 97 12.38 6.75 -13.95
N LYS A 98 11.55 5.73 -13.69
CA LYS A 98 11.91 4.35 -13.99
C LYS A 98 12.00 4.17 -15.51
N SER A 99 13.18 3.84 -16.02
CA SER A 99 13.39 3.56 -17.44
C SER A 99 12.59 2.33 -17.90
N THR A 100 11.95 2.45 -19.06
CA THR A 100 11.30 1.35 -19.79
C THR A 100 12.20 0.73 -20.86
N TRP A 101 13.41 1.25 -21.03
CA TRP A 101 14.37 0.74 -22.00
C TRP A 101 14.77 -0.70 -21.66
N CYS A 102 15.01 -1.48 -22.71
CA CYS A 102 15.46 -2.85 -22.65
C CYS A 102 16.54 -3.04 -23.73
N PRO A 103 17.65 -3.74 -23.43
CA PRO A 103 18.61 -4.14 -24.43
C PRO A 103 17.96 -4.93 -25.57
N ASP A 104 18.54 -4.83 -26.77
CA ASP A 104 18.09 -5.59 -27.94
C ASP A 104 18.09 -7.10 -27.68
N LYS A 105 17.15 -7.80 -28.31
CA LYS A 105 17.10 -9.27 -28.26
C LYS A 105 18.28 -9.88 -29.02
N ASN A 106 18.60 -11.13 -28.72
CA ASN A 106 19.62 -11.93 -29.42
C ASN A 106 21.06 -11.40 -29.29
N ARG A 107 21.33 -10.53 -28.31
CA ARG A 107 22.70 -10.12 -27.97
C ARG A 107 23.53 -11.28 -27.40
N ASP A 108 22.85 -12.21 -26.71
CA ASP A 108 23.45 -13.42 -26.15
C ASP A 108 22.53 -14.62 -26.42
N LEU A 109 23.05 -15.60 -27.17
CA LEU A 109 22.28 -16.78 -27.61
C LEU A 109 21.84 -17.65 -26.42
N PHE A 110 22.67 -17.78 -25.40
CA PHE A 110 22.37 -18.60 -24.22
C PHE A 110 21.33 -17.93 -23.32
N LEU A 111 21.36 -16.60 -23.22
CA LEU A 111 20.31 -15.83 -22.57
C LEU A 111 18.97 -16.02 -23.28
N GLU A 112 18.93 -15.96 -24.62
CA GLU A 112 17.67 -16.17 -25.35
C GLU A 112 17.17 -17.62 -25.26
N ALA A 113 18.07 -18.60 -25.27
CA ALA A 113 17.73 -19.99 -24.98
C ALA A 113 17.14 -20.14 -23.57
N TYR A 114 17.73 -19.47 -22.57
CA TYR A 114 17.21 -19.42 -21.20
C TYR A 114 15.82 -18.83 -21.13
N VAL A 115 15.59 -17.68 -21.78
CA VAL A 115 14.28 -17.01 -21.81
C VAL A 115 13.23 -17.93 -22.43
N THR A 116 13.54 -18.54 -23.57
CA THR A 116 12.64 -19.46 -24.27
C THR A 116 12.31 -20.67 -23.40
N ALA A 117 13.32 -21.31 -22.79
CA ALA A 117 13.12 -22.45 -21.90
C ALA A 117 12.32 -22.10 -20.62
N LEU A 118 12.53 -20.90 -20.07
CA LEU A 118 11.81 -20.39 -18.92
C LEU A 118 10.32 -20.18 -19.22
N GLU A 119 10.02 -19.46 -20.31
CA GLU A 119 8.65 -19.23 -20.75
C GLU A 119 7.95 -20.54 -21.06
N LYS A 120 8.62 -21.44 -21.77
CA LYS A 120 8.16 -22.80 -22.07
C LYS A 120 7.74 -23.54 -20.80
N LYS A 121 8.65 -23.67 -19.83
CA LYS A 121 8.41 -24.40 -18.57
C LYS A 121 7.34 -23.76 -17.67
N ILE A 122 7.16 -22.44 -17.73
CA ILE A 122 6.13 -21.75 -16.94
C ILE A 122 4.75 -21.89 -17.58
N PHE A 123 4.64 -21.78 -18.91
CA PHE A 123 3.36 -21.62 -19.60
C PHE A 123 2.84 -22.86 -20.34
N GLU A 124 3.68 -23.85 -20.65
CA GLU A 124 3.21 -25.10 -21.28
C GLU A 124 2.50 -26.05 -20.29
N GLY A 125 2.78 -25.91 -18.99
CA GLY A 125 2.05 -26.65 -17.97
C GLY A 125 0.60 -26.19 -17.84
N ASN A 126 -0.30 -27.08 -17.38
CA ASN A 126 -1.69 -26.71 -17.13
C ASN A 126 -1.81 -25.74 -15.94
N LEU A 127 -1.88 -24.44 -16.24
CA LEU A 127 -2.09 -23.37 -15.26
C LEU A 127 -3.55 -23.27 -14.77
N ASN A 128 -4.48 -24.06 -15.33
CA ASN A 128 -5.91 -24.07 -14.98
C ASN A 128 -6.28 -25.11 -13.91
N ASN A 129 -5.32 -25.59 -13.12
CA ASN A 129 -5.62 -26.52 -12.05
C ASN A 129 -6.52 -25.87 -10.98
N LYS A 130 -7.66 -26.51 -10.70
CA LYS A 130 -8.59 -26.09 -9.65
C LYS A 130 -7.83 -25.98 -8.33
N SER A 131 -7.67 -24.76 -7.85
CA SER A 131 -7.01 -24.50 -6.59
C SER A 131 -7.97 -24.65 -5.42
N TYR A 132 -7.44 -25.06 -4.27
CA TYR A 132 -8.20 -25.16 -3.03
C TYR A 132 -8.80 -23.79 -2.66
N ARG A 133 -10.13 -23.74 -2.52
CA ARG A 133 -10.84 -22.57 -2.00
C ARG A 133 -10.69 -22.54 -0.48
N ASN A 134 -10.24 -21.41 0.05
CA ASN A 134 -10.06 -21.20 1.48
C ASN A 134 -11.18 -20.35 2.12
N LEU A 135 -12.28 -20.18 1.38
CA LEU A 135 -13.55 -19.64 1.84
C LEU A 135 -14.65 -20.66 1.56
N GLU A 136 -15.59 -20.78 2.49
CA GLU A 136 -16.80 -21.56 2.29
C GLU A 136 -17.75 -20.87 1.31
N LYS A 137 -18.77 -21.59 0.80
CA LYS A 137 -19.73 -21.02 -0.16
C LYS A 137 -20.50 -19.83 0.45
N ASP A 138 -20.88 -19.94 1.71
CA ASP A 138 -21.63 -18.89 2.40
C ASP A 138 -20.74 -17.68 2.73
N GLU A 139 -19.47 -17.91 3.08
CA GLU A 139 -18.48 -16.83 3.25
C GLU A 139 -18.17 -16.11 1.93
N GLN A 140 -18.12 -16.86 0.81
CA GLN A 140 -17.97 -16.26 -0.51
C GLN A 140 -19.18 -15.39 -0.87
N ARG A 141 -20.40 -15.83 -0.55
CA ARG A 141 -21.62 -15.03 -0.73
C ARG A 141 -21.61 -13.81 0.20
N ALA A 142 -21.17 -13.97 1.45
CA ALA A 142 -21.02 -12.88 2.41
C ALA A 142 -20.05 -11.80 1.90
N LEU A 143 -18.92 -12.19 1.30
CA LEU A 143 -17.99 -11.25 0.68
C LEU A 143 -18.66 -10.44 -0.43
N GLU A 144 -19.42 -11.07 -1.31
CA GLU A 144 -20.14 -10.37 -2.38
C GLU A 144 -21.25 -9.46 -1.85
N ASN A 145 -21.94 -9.85 -0.78
CA ASN A 145 -22.96 -9.03 -0.14
C ASN A 145 -22.37 -7.79 0.53
N LEU A 146 -21.32 -7.95 1.34
CA LEU A 146 -20.65 -6.85 2.05
C LEU A 146 -20.07 -5.80 1.08
N ARG A 147 -19.65 -6.21 -0.12
CA ARG A 147 -19.18 -5.30 -1.19
C ARG A 147 -20.30 -4.43 -1.77
N LYS A 148 -21.55 -4.89 -1.69
CA LYS A 148 -22.71 -4.21 -2.27
C LYS A 148 -23.37 -3.25 -1.29
N TYR A 149 -23.23 -3.48 0.01
CA TYR A 149 -23.83 -2.61 1.03
C TYR A 149 -23.31 -1.17 0.92
N GLU A 150 -24.24 -0.23 1.00
CA GLU A 150 -23.96 1.21 0.85
C GLU A 150 -24.32 2.01 2.11
N ASP A 151 -25.01 1.35 3.05
CA ASP A 151 -25.44 1.83 4.36
C ASP A 151 -24.35 1.70 5.44
N ILE A 152 -23.33 0.85 5.20
CA ILE A 152 -22.23 0.62 6.15
C ILE A 152 -20.85 1.02 5.60
N VAL A 153 -19.92 1.25 6.51
CA VAL A 153 -18.49 1.45 6.24
C VAL A 153 -17.69 0.44 7.06
N ILE A 154 -16.77 -0.26 6.41
CA ILE A 154 -15.87 -1.21 7.05
C ILE A 154 -14.47 -0.60 7.13
N LYS A 155 -13.88 -0.56 8.33
CA LYS A 155 -12.54 -0.04 8.58
C LYS A 155 -11.77 -0.95 9.53
N GLN A 156 -10.44 -0.86 9.47
CA GLN A 156 -9.60 -1.35 10.56
C GLN A 156 -9.68 -0.36 11.72
N ALA A 157 -9.72 -0.86 12.96
CA ALA A 157 -9.58 -0.04 14.15
C ALA A 157 -8.21 0.67 14.17
N ASP A 158 -8.16 1.91 14.69
CA ASP A 158 -6.91 2.69 14.82
C ASP A 158 -5.88 1.97 15.71
N LYS A 159 -6.34 1.31 16.77
CA LYS A 159 -5.52 0.49 17.68
C LYS A 159 -6.25 -0.83 17.97
N GLY A 160 -5.49 -1.90 18.20
CA GLY A 160 -6.02 -3.19 18.66
C GLY A 160 -6.46 -4.17 17.57
N SER A 161 -6.10 -3.94 16.29
CA SER A 161 -6.28 -4.91 15.18
C SER A 161 -7.70 -5.41 14.86
N GLY A 162 -8.74 -4.86 15.49
CA GLY A 162 -10.15 -5.21 15.23
C GLY A 162 -10.67 -4.73 13.86
N VAL A 163 -11.70 -5.41 13.36
CA VAL A 163 -12.46 -5.00 12.17
C VAL A 163 -13.73 -4.30 12.62
N VAL A 164 -13.91 -3.04 12.22
CA VAL A 164 -15.03 -2.22 12.65
C VAL A 164 -16.03 -2.05 11.52
N VAL A 165 -17.29 -2.35 11.78
CA VAL A 165 -18.43 -2.08 10.90
C VAL A 165 -19.23 -0.94 11.50
N MET A 166 -19.50 0.12 10.74
CA MET A 166 -20.21 1.31 11.22
C MET A 166 -21.27 1.75 10.22
N ASP A 167 -22.34 2.38 10.70
CA ASP A 167 -23.27 3.08 9.80
C ASP A 167 -22.53 4.18 9.04
N LYS A 168 -22.77 4.28 7.74
CA LYS A 168 -22.18 5.30 6.87
C LYS A 168 -22.56 6.70 7.33
N THR A 169 -23.80 6.89 7.78
CA THR A 169 -24.29 8.18 8.31
C THR A 169 -23.48 8.64 9.52
N ARG A 170 -23.25 7.75 10.49
CA ARG A 170 -22.43 8.03 11.67
C ARG A 170 -20.97 8.31 11.30
N TYR A 171 -20.41 7.54 10.36
CA TYR A 171 -19.05 7.75 9.88
C TYR A 171 -18.88 9.11 9.19
N VAL A 172 -19.84 9.51 8.34
CA VAL A 172 -19.85 10.82 7.68
C VAL A 172 -20.02 11.94 8.70
N ALA A 173 -20.94 11.81 9.65
CA ALA A 173 -21.15 12.81 10.69
C ALA A 173 -19.89 13.05 11.53
N GLU A 174 -19.18 12.00 11.95
CA GLU A 174 -17.92 12.14 12.68
C GLU A 174 -16.82 12.80 11.84
N ALA A 175 -16.75 12.50 10.54
CA ALA A 175 -15.82 13.17 9.63
C ALA A 175 -16.14 14.66 9.49
N MET A 176 -17.40 15.01 9.26
CA MET A 176 -17.85 16.39 9.15
C MET A 176 -17.65 17.17 10.44
N ARG A 177 -17.82 16.54 11.62
CA ARG A 177 -17.51 17.16 12.93
C ARG A 177 -16.04 17.59 13.02
N GLN A 178 -15.10 16.79 12.50
CA GLN A 178 -13.67 17.13 12.50
C GLN A 178 -13.31 18.13 11.41
N LEU A 179 -13.92 18.02 10.22
CA LEU A 179 -13.71 18.96 9.11
C LEU A 179 -14.35 20.32 9.36
N GLY A 180 -15.28 20.43 10.31
CA GLY A 180 -15.85 21.69 10.77
C GLY A 180 -14.93 22.51 11.68
N ASP A 181 -13.74 22.01 12.03
CA ASP A 181 -12.74 22.78 12.76
C ASP A 181 -12.09 23.80 11.82
N ILE A 182 -12.63 25.02 11.82
CA ILE A 182 -12.17 26.15 10.99
C ILE A 182 -10.75 26.62 11.31
N GLY A 183 -10.18 26.22 12.46
CA GLY A 183 -8.79 26.50 12.81
C GLY A 183 -7.80 25.61 12.06
N VAL A 184 -8.25 24.45 11.58
CA VAL A 184 -7.40 23.44 10.92
C VAL A 184 -7.74 23.25 9.45
N TYR A 185 -9.03 23.36 9.09
CA TYR A 185 -9.53 23.09 7.75
C TYR A 185 -10.37 24.23 7.19
N VAL A 186 -10.27 24.42 5.88
CA VAL A 186 -11.12 25.34 5.12
C VAL A 186 -11.78 24.58 3.98
N THR A 187 -13.09 24.76 3.82
CA THR A 187 -13.85 24.24 2.68
C THR A 187 -13.54 25.07 1.43
N LEU A 188 -13.42 24.40 0.28
CA LEU A 188 -13.14 25.02 -1.01
C LEU A 188 -14.33 24.84 -1.96
N ASP A 189 -14.62 25.87 -2.75
CA ASP A 189 -15.71 25.83 -3.74
C ASP A 189 -15.44 24.90 -4.92
N ARG A 190 -14.16 24.58 -5.19
CA ARG A 190 -13.72 23.74 -6.30
C ARG A 190 -12.42 23.01 -6.00
N ASP A 191 -12.11 21.99 -6.79
CA ASP A 191 -10.83 21.28 -6.72
C ASP A 191 -9.65 22.19 -7.13
N PRO A 192 -8.70 22.52 -6.21
CA PRO A 192 -7.55 23.37 -6.52
C PRO A 192 -6.37 22.60 -7.16
N THR A 193 -6.51 21.29 -7.40
CA THR A 193 -5.40 20.41 -7.82
C THR A 193 -4.64 20.94 -9.03
N VAL A 194 -5.33 21.46 -10.06
CA VAL A 194 -4.70 22.00 -11.28
C VAL A 194 -3.82 23.22 -10.96
N ASP A 195 -4.27 24.10 -10.07
CA ASP A 195 -3.53 25.29 -9.68
C ASP A 195 -2.32 24.90 -8.82
N MET A 196 -2.46 23.88 -7.97
CA MET A 196 -1.35 23.33 -7.17
C MET A 196 -0.29 22.65 -8.03
N ILE A 197 -0.69 21.91 -9.08
CA ILE A 197 0.24 21.34 -10.07
C ILE A 197 1.09 22.45 -10.70
N LYS A 198 0.46 23.56 -11.12
CA LYS A 198 1.17 24.72 -11.69
C LYS A 198 2.17 25.31 -10.70
N LYS A 199 1.75 25.54 -9.45
CA LYS A 199 2.63 26.08 -8.38
C LYS A 199 3.87 25.20 -8.17
N VAL A 200 3.66 23.89 -7.99
CA VAL A 200 4.74 22.92 -7.78
C VAL A 200 5.67 22.89 -8.99
N ASN A 201 5.13 22.72 -10.20
CA ASN A 201 5.94 22.63 -11.41
C ASN A 201 6.73 23.92 -11.67
N ASN A 202 6.16 25.09 -11.43
CA ASN A 202 6.88 26.36 -11.57
C ASN A 202 8.06 26.44 -10.59
N LYS A 203 7.87 26.02 -9.33
CA LYS A 203 8.93 26.02 -8.33
C LYS A 203 10.06 25.05 -8.68
N VAL A 204 9.71 23.83 -9.10
CA VAL A 204 10.68 22.80 -9.51
C VAL A 204 11.45 23.24 -10.76
N LYS A 205 10.77 23.82 -11.77
CA LYS A 205 11.45 24.37 -12.96
C LYS A 205 12.41 25.49 -12.61
N LYS A 206 12.00 26.41 -11.73
CA LYS A 206 12.89 27.47 -11.25
C LYS A 206 14.11 26.91 -10.53
N ALA A 207 13.91 25.95 -9.63
CA ALA A 207 15.01 25.28 -8.93
C ALA A 207 16.02 24.62 -9.89
N HIS A 208 15.54 24.08 -11.01
CA HIS A 208 16.40 23.53 -12.04
C HIS A 208 17.18 24.63 -12.81
N VAL A 209 16.50 25.71 -13.23
CA VAL A 209 17.15 26.87 -13.88
C VAL A 209 18.20 27.49 -12.98
N ASP A 210 17.94 27.56 -11.67
CA ASP A 210 18.86 28.07 -10.65
C ASP A 210 20.00 27.07 -10.32
N GLY A 211 20.09 25.93 -11.03
CA GLY A 211 21.14 24.92 -10.86
C GLY A 211 21.05 24.10 -9.57
N CYS A 212 19.95 24.17 -8.83
CA CYS A 212 19.79 23.50 -7.54
C CYS A 212 19.43 22.01 -7.67
N ILE A 213 18.95 21.56 -8.83
CA ILE A 213 18.57 20.17 -9.10
C ILE A 213 18.95 19.75 -10.53
N SER A 214 19.25 18.45 -10.69
CA SER A 214 19.57 17.84 -11.99
C SER A 214 18.35 17.68 -12.92
N ASP A 215 18.59 17.45 -14.20
CA ASP A 215 17.55 17.10 -15.20
C ASP A 215 16.73 15.88 -14.77
N THR A 216 17.40 14.86 -14.25
CA THR A 216 16.75 13.62 -13.78
C THR A 216 15.81 13.90 -12.62
N THR A 217 16.24 14.75 -11.69
CA THR A 217 15.45 15.19 -10.52
C THR A 217 14.26 16.05 -10.96
N LEU A 218 14.46 16.98 -11.89
CA LEU A 218 13.38 17.75 -12.51
C LEU A 218 12.32 16.82 -13.10
N GLU A 219 12.75 15.87 -13.95
CA GLU A 219 11.83 14.96 -14.63
C GLU A 219 11.01 14.13 -13.63
N TYR A 220 11.66 13.69 -12.55
CA TYR A 220 11.00 12.98 -11.47
C TYR A 220 9.98 13.87 -10.75
N LEU A 221 10.37 15.06 -10.30
CA LEU A 221 9.55 15.96 -9.47
C LEU A 221 8.38 16.61 -10.22
N LEU A 222 8.45 16.73 -11.55
CA LEU A 222 7.33 17.24 -12.34
C LEU A 222 6.05 16.41 -12.13
N VAL A 223 4.95 17.13 -11.95
CA VAL A 223 3.62 16.59 -11.75
C VAL A 223 2.82 16.73 -13.03
N ASP A 224 2.20 15.64 -13.47
CA ASP A 224 1.32 15.64 -14.64
C ASP A 224 -0.17 15.81 -14.24
N SER A 225 -1.04 15.91 -15.24
CA SER A 225 -2.48 16.07 -15.04
C SER A 225 -3.17 14.82 -14.46
N THR A 226 -2.42 13.74 -14.18
CA THR A 226 -2.99 12.55 -13.56
C THR A 226 -3.09 12.67 -12.04
N ALA A 227 -2.40 13.64 -11.42
CA ALA A 227 -2.49 13.90 -9.99
C ALA A 227 -3.94 14.26 -9.57
N LYS A 228 -4.33 13.86 -8.36
CA LYS A 228 -5.67 14.07 -7.79
C LYS A 228 -5.56 14.73 -6.42
N ALA A 229 -6.66 15.32 -5.93
CA ALA A 229 -6.78 15.70 -4.55
C ALA A 229 -6.56 14.50 -3.61
N GLY A 230 -6.01 14.75 -2.43
CA GLY A 230 -5.88 13.73 -1.39
C GLY A 230 -7.22 13.14 -0.99
N ARG A 231 -7.20 11.95 -0.36
CA ARG A 231 -8.43 11.30 0.13
C ARG A 231 -8.47 11.29 1.64
N PHE A 232 -9.49 11.92 2.22
CA PHE A 232 -9.73 11.86 3.66
C PHE A 232 -10.49 10.61 4.04
N TYR A 233 -10.05 9.94 5.10
CA TYR A 233 -10.79 8.86 5.74
C TYR A 233 -10.48 8.78 7.23
N LEU A 234 -11.36 8.12 7.98
CA LEU A 234 -11.23 7.90 9.41
C LEU A 234 -10.84 6.45 9.72
N LEU A 235 -10.01 6.28 10.75
CA LEU A 235 -9.82 5.00 11.43
C LEU A 235 -10.51 5.05 12.81
N PRO A 236 -11.48 4.17 13.12
CA PRO A 236 -12.23 4.25 14.38
C PRO A 236 -11.35 4.00 15.61
N LYS A 237 -11.35 4.93 16.56
CA LYS A 237 -10.66 4.79 17.86
C LYS A 237 -11.57 4.09 18.86
N VAL A 238 -11.73 2.77 18.69
CA VAL A 238 -12.60 1.91 19.54
C VAL A 238 -12.21 1.92 21.02
N HIS A 239 -10.99 2.34 21.35
CA HIS A 239 -10.49 2.47 22.73
C HIS A 239 -10.85 3.83 23.38
N LYS A 240 -11.58 4.72 22.70
CA LYS A 240 -12.02 6.01 23.21
C LYS A 240 -13.54 6.08 23.26
N ARG A 241 -14.10 6.73 24.29
CA ARG A 241 -15.54 6.96 24.43
C ARG A 241 -16.10 7.65 23.18
N GLY A 242 -17.26 7.20 22.70
CA GLY A 242 -17.88 7.69 21.46
C GLY A 242 -17.30 7.11 20.16
N CYS A 243 -16.16 6.40 20.23
CA CYS A 243 -15.43 5.86 19.07
C CYS A 243 -15.09 6.92 18.00
N PRO A 244 -14.45 8.05 18.36
CA PRO A 244 -14.08 9.09 17.40
C PRO A 244 -13.13 8.56 16.32
N GLY A 245 -13.13 9.20 15.16
CA GLY A 245 -12.24 8.83 14.06
C GLY A 245 -10.82 9.38 14.23
N ARG A 246 -9.79 8.66 13.78
CA ARG A 246 -8.48 9.27 13.46
C ARG A 246 -8.49 9.75 12.01
N PRO A 247 -8.32 11.06 11.75
CA PRO A 247 -8.27 11.57 10.40
C PRO A 247 -6.97 11.14 9.72
N VAL A 248 -7.08 10.67 8.48
CA VAL A 248 -5.95 10.35 7.61
C VAL A 248 -6.24 10.91 6.22
N ILE A 249 -5.27 11.65 5.68
CA ILE A 249 -5.31 12.18 4.32
C ILE A 249 -4.29 11.40 3.50
N SER A 250 -4.78 10.62 2.53
CA SER A 250 -3.90 9.87 1.62
C SER A 250 -3.23 10.84 0.63
N GLY A 251 -1.91 10.95 0.71
CA GLY A 251 -1.07 11.72 -0.22
C GLY A 251 -0.66 10.96 -1.48
N CYS A 252 -1.35 9.87 -1.84
CA CYS A 252 -1.01 9.07 -3.01
C CYS A 252 -1.45 9.79 -4.29
N ASN A 253 -0.51 10.00 -5.21
CA ASN A 253 -0.70 10.67 -6.48
C ASN A 253 -1.29 12.09 -6.33
N THR A 254 -0.87 12.83 -5.29
CA THR A 254 -1.23 14.24 -5.09
C THR A 254 -0.16 15.17 -5.68
N PRO A 255 -0.46 16.46 -5.90
CA PRO A 255 0.53 17.42 -6.40
C PRO A 255 1.79 17.53 -5.54
N THR A 256 1.69 17.23 -4.25
CA THR A 256 2.77 17.39 -3.28
C THR A 256 3.52 16.09 -2.97
N GLU A 257 3.09 14.93 -3.50
CA GLU A 257 3.66 13.62 -3.13
C GLU A 257 5.18 13.55 -3.37
N LYS A 258 5.61 13.90 -4.58
CA LYS A 258 7.00 13.73 -5.01
C LYS A 258 7.94 14.73 -4.35
N ILE A 259 7.51 15.99 -4.21
CA ILE A 259 8.28 16.99 -3.48
C ILE A 259 8.34 16.66 -1.97
N SER A 260 7.30 16.04 -1.41
CA SER A 260 7.35 15.54 -0.04
C SER A 260 8.35 14.40 0.13
N GLU A 261 8.49 13.50 -0.86
CA GLU A 261 9.51 12.46 -0.85
C GLU A 261 10.93 13.05 -0.90
N PHE A 262 11.11 14.06 -1.74
CA PHE A 262 12.37 14.78 -1.88
C PHE A 262 12.78 15.50 -0.60
N VAL A 263 11.84 16.19 0.05
CA VAL A 263 12.10 16.83 1.34
C VAL A 263 12.41 15.78 2.42
N ASP A 264 11.63 14.69 2.51
CA ASP A 264 11.88 13.63 3.50
C ASP A 264 13.29 13.05 3.40
N PHE A 265 13.78 12.82 2.18
CA PHE A 265 15.14 12.32 1.95
C PHE A 265 16.22 13.17 2.65
N HIS A 266 16.10 14.50 2.58
CA HIS A 266 17.05 15.41 3.20
C HIS A 266 16.84 15.58 4.72
N LEU A 267 15.63 15.36 5.23
CA LEU A 267 15.33 15.49 6.67
C LEU A 267 15.62 14.20 7.45
N LYS A 268 15.37 13.04 6.85
CA LYS A 268 15.32 11.75 7.53
C LYS A 268 16.65 11.34 8.17
N SER A 269 17.79 11.67 7.55
CA SER A 269 19.11 11.38 8.10
C SER A 269 19.47 12.23 9.32
N LEU A 270 18.76 13.34 9.54
CA LEU A 270 18.98 14.24 10.67
C LEU A 270 18.28 13.76 11.94
N VAL A 271 17.20 12.98 11.79
CA VAL A 271 16.38 12.51 12.92
C VAL A 271 17.16 11.60 13.88
N PRO A 272 17.95 10.60 13.44
CA PRO A 272 18.74 9.76 14.35
C PRO A 272 19.81 10.49 15.16
N ILE A 273 20.15 11.74 14.82
CA ILE A 273 21.14 12.55 15.53
C ILE A 273 20.54 13.18 16.81
N ILE A 274 19.20 13.27 16.88
CA ILE A 274 18.48 13.83 18.03
C ILE A 274 18.75 12.96 19.27
N PRO A 275 19.25 13.52 20.39
CA PRO A 275 19.58 12.72 21.59
C PRO A 275 18.37 11.98 22.19
N SER A 276 17.19 12.60 22.19
CA SER A 276 15.96 12.00 22.71
C SER A 276 15.35 10.96 21.77
N PHE A 277 15.74 10.88 20.51
CA PHE A 277 15.04 10.10 19.49
C PHE A 277 15.13 8.60 19.76
N VAL A 278 13.97 7.94 19.87
CA VAL A 278 13.81 6.49 19.89
C VAL A 278 13.35 6.02 18.53
N LYS A 279 14.10 5.09 17.91
CA LYS A 279 13.78 4.57 16.58
C LYS A 279 12.62 3.59 16.58
N ASP A 280 12.63 2.66 17.53
CA ASP A 280 11.67 1.57 17.69
C ASP A 280 11.83 0.92 19.07
N THR A 281 11.00 -0.09 19.35
CA THR A 281 11.05 -0.86 20.60
C THR A 281 12.43 -1.45 20.91
N ASN A 282 13.17 -1.94 19.91
CA ASN A 282 14.47 -2.56 20.17
C ASN A 282 15.49 -1.49 20.58
N ASP A 283 15.49 -0.34 19.89
CA ASP A 283 16.32 0.82 20.28
C ASP A 283 15.99 1.31 21.70
N PHE A 284 14.69 1.35 22.06
CA PHE A 284 14.28 1.65 23.43
C PHE A 284 14.83 0.66 24.45
N LEU A 285 14.70 -0.65 24.19
CA LEU A 285 15.23 -1.69 25.07
C LEU A 285 16.76 -1.62 25.22
N HIS A 286 17.49 -1.27 24.16
CA HIS A 286 18.93 -1.03 24.24
C HIS A 286 19.26 0.16 25.13
N LYS A 287 18.54 1.27 25.00
CA LYS A 287 18.75 2.45 25.85
C LYS A 287 18.44 2.17 27.31
N LEU A 288 17.42 1.38 27.60
CA LEU A 288 17.13 0.94 28.97
C LEU A 288 18.21 0.02 29.54
N ASN A 289 18.77 -0.89 28.74
CA ASN A 289 19.84 -1.78 29.19
C ASN A 289 21.16 -1.04 29.50
N ASN A 290 21.33 0.19 29.00
CA ASN A 290 22.49 1.03 29.32
C ASN A 290 22.34 1.75 30.68
N ILE A 291 21.22 1.58 31.36
CA ILE A 291 20.96 2.15 32.68
C ILE A 291 21.15 1.01 33.69
N ASP A 292 22.23 1.07 34.47
CA ASP A 292 22.56 0.02 35.45
C ASP A 292 21.52 -0.03 36.59
N THR A 293 21.37 1.09 37.29
CA THR A 293 20.43 1.24 38.41
C THR A 293 19.77 2.61 38.32
N LEU A 294 18.43 2.64 38.43
CA LEU A 294 17.68 3.87 38.57
C LEU A 294 18.00 4.53 39.92
N PRO A 295 18.09 5.87 39.97
CA PRO A 295 18.31 6.59 41.22
C PRO A 295 17.23 6.30 42.26
N GLU A 296 17.57 6.47 43.54
CA GLU A 296 16.61 6.37 44.62
C GLU A 296 15.46 7.37 44.40
N ASN A 297 14.23 6.96 44.70
CA ASN A 297 13.00 7.72 44.43
C ASN A 297 12.67 7.98 42.95
N ALA A 298 13.28 7.25 42.00
CA ALA A 298 12.93 7.37 40.58
C ALA A 298 11.43 7.14 40.33
N ILE A 299 10.81 8.12 39.68
CA ILE A 299 9.44 8.07 39.18
C ILE A 299 9.50 7.83 37.67
N LEU A 300 8.83 6.78 37.21
CA LEU A 300 8.67 6.52 35.78
C LEU A 300 7.48 7.33 35.27
N VAL A 301 7.68 8.06 34.18
CA VAL A 301 6.67 8.94 33.61
C VAL A 301 6.52 8.68 32.12
N VAL A 302 5.28 8.65 31.65
CA VAL A 302 4.93 8.60 30.23
C VAL A 302 4.11 9.83 29.90
N ILE A 303 4.53 10.54 28.85
CA ILE A 303 3.90 11.76 28.36
C ILE A 303 3.47 11.54 26.90
N ASP A 304 2.23 11.86 26.56
CA ASP A 304 1.65 11.79 25.21
C ASP A 304 1.39 13.21 24.70
N VAL A 305 1.94 13.53 23.52
CA VAL A 305 1.69 14.80 22.83
C VAL A 305 0.31 14.77 22.16
N VAL A 306 -0.57 15.67 22.57
CA VAL A 306 -1.96 15.71 22.12
C VAL A 306 -2.04 16.10 20.65
N GLY A 307 -2.21 15.10 19.78
CA GLY A 307 -2.41 15.31 18.35
C GLY A 307 -1.28 16.08 17.70
N LEU A 308 -0.04 15.61 17.83
CA LEU A 308 1.17 16.30 17.36
C LEU A 308 1.03 16.90 15.93
N TYR A 309 0.76 16.08 14.93
CA TYR A 309 0.76 16.51 13.52
C TYR A 309 -0.15 17.70 13.18
N PRO A 310 -1.45 17.73 13.54
CA PRO A 310 -2.32 18.86 13.24
C PRO A 310 -2.03 20.14 14.04
N HIS A 311 -1.22 20.09 15.11
CA HIS A 311 -1.00 21.25 15.99
C HIS A 311 0.35 21.96 15.79
N ILE A 312 1.23 21.47 14.91
CA ILE A 312 2.53 22.12 14.62
C ILE A 312 2.29 23.39 13.80
N PRO A 313 2.63 24.60 14.30
CA PRO A 313 2.58 25.82 13.50
C PRO A 313 3.57 25.75 12.33
N HIS A 314 3.14 26.14 11.12
CA HIS A 314 3.99 26.02 9.92
C HIS A 314 5.29 26.81 10.05
N ASP A 315 5.23 28.05 10.51
CA ASP A 315 6.42 28.91 10.61
C ASP A 315 7.46 28.33 11.58
N GLU A 316 7.03 27.83 12.73
CA GLU A 316 7.90 27.22 13.72
C GLU A 316 8.51 25.91 13.24
N GLY A 317 7.72 25.05 12.60
CA GLY A 317 8.23 23.79 12.05
C GLY A 317 9.16 24.01 10.85
N LEU A 318 8.86 24.97 9.96
CA LEU A 318 9.75 25.37 8.86
C LEU A 318 11.07 25.94 9.39
N TYR A 319 11.01 26.71 10.48
CA TYR A 319 12.21 27.21 11.14
C TYR A 319 13.03 26.09 11.81
N ALA A 320 12.37 25.11 12.44
CA ALA A 320 13.04 23.96 13.03
C ALA A 320 13.78 23.11 11.98
N ILE A 321 13.14 22.80 10.85
CA ILE A 321 13.82 22.06 9.77
C ILE A 321 14.95 22.87 9.15
N ARG A 322 14.79 24.20 8.99
CA ARG A 322 15.85 25.08 8.49
C ARG A 322 17.08 25.02 9.38
N HIS A 323 16.88 25.15 10.69
CA HIS A 323 17.94 25.07 11.68
C HIS A 323 18.69 23.72 11.60
N ALA A 324 17.96 22.62 11.47
CA ALA A 324 18.56 21.29 11.31
C ALA A 324 19.31 21.12 9.98
N LEU A 325 18.72 21.55 8.85
CA LEU A 325 19.29 21.45 7.51
C LEU A 325 20.58 22.26 7.35
N ASN A 326 20.71 23.38 8.05
CA ASN A 326 21.93 24.19 8.06
C ASN A 326 23.13 23.49 8.72
N ARG A 327 22.89 22.45 9.52
CA ARG A 327 23.95 21.64 10.15
C ARG A 327 24.46 20.51 9.26
N ARG A 328 23.90 20.33 8.05
CA ARG A 328 24.37 19.34 7.09
C ARG A 328 25.78 19.68 6.62
N GLN A 329 26.63 18.66 6.56
CA GLN A 329 27.99 18.77 6.02
C GLN A 329 27.98 19.12 4.54
N TYR A 330 27.07 18.50 3.77
CA TYR A 330 26.92 18.72 2.32
C TYR A 330 25.58 19.40 2.04
N GLN A 331 25.63 20.54 1.34
CA GLN A 331 24.47 21.36 0.99
C GLN A 331 24.33 21.52 -0.53
N GLU A 332 24.62 20.46 -1.30
CA GLU A 332 24.44 20.44 -2.77
C GLU A 332 23.05 20.96 -3.18
N VAL A 333 22.02 20.51 -2.46
CA VAL A 333 20.69 21.10 -2.53
C VAL A 333 20.56 22.17 -1.44
N PRO A 334 20.37 23.46 -1.81
CA PRO A 334 20.29 24.56 -0.85
C PRO A 334 19.19 24.36 0.19
N THR A 335 19.48 24.70 1.45
CA THR A 335 18.48 24.65 2.53
C THR A 335 17.21 25.45 2.19
N ASN A 336 17.37 26.61 1.54
CA ASN A 336 16.24 27.44 1.12
C ASN A 336 15.26 26.67 0.23
N LEU A 337 15.76 25.96 -0.78
CA LEU A 337 14.90 25.19 -1.68
C LEU A 337 14.12 24.11 -0.93
N ILE A 338 14.79 23.37 -0.05
CA ILE A 338 14.14 22.27 0.71
C ILE A 338 13.05 22.84 1.62
N VAL A 339 13.29 23.97 2.29
CA VAL A 339 12.31 24.64 3.15
C VAL A 339 11.14 25.19 2.34
N GLU A 340 11.37 25.77 1.17
CA GLU A 340 10.29 26.27 0.30
C GLU A 340 9.45 25.12 -0.28
N LEU A 341 10.06 23.98 -0.62
CA LEU A 341 9.34 22.78 -1.03
C LEU A 341 8.52 22.20 0.14
N ALA A 342 9.08 22.20 1.36
CA ALA A 342 8.34 21.82 2.57
C ALA A 342 7.13 22.73 2.80
N GLU A 343 7.29 24.03 2.64
CA GLU A 343 6.21 25.01 2.75
C GLU A 343 5.11 24.75 1.70
N LEU A 344 5.48 24.42 0.45
CA LEU A 344 4.50 24.04 -0.57
C LEU A 344 3.72 22.78 -0.16
N VAL A 345 4.38 21.78 0.43
CA VAL A 345 3.72 20.57 0.94
C VAL A 345 2.71 20.91 2.04
N LEU A 346 3.09 21.76 3.00
CA LEU A 346 2.25 22.17 4.12
C LEU A 346 1.04 23.02 3.69
N LYS A 347 1.25 24.00 2.80
CA LYS A 347 0.22 24.96 2.38
C LYS A 347 -0.68 24.49 1.24
N ASN A 348 -0.36 23.36 0.59
CA ASN A 348 -1.12 22.84 -0.55
C ASN A 348 -1.59 21.39 -0.31
N ASN A 349 -1.90 21.05 0.95
CA ASN A 349 -2.50 19.76 1.29
C ASN A 349 -4.02 19.79 1.05
N ASN A 350 -4.43 19.71 -0.22
CA ASN A 350 -5.85 19.62 -0.59
C ASN A 350 -6.35 18.18 -0.59
N PHE A 351 -7.62 18.00 -0.23
CA PHE A 351 -8.26 16.68 -0.23
C PHE A 351 -9.77 16.75 -0.47
N GLU A 352 -10.34 15.60 -0.84
CA GLU A 352 -11.77 15.40 -1.04
C GLU A 352 -12.35 14.54 0.10
N PHE A 353 -13.51 14.93 0.62
CA PHE A 353 -14.36 14.08 1.43
C PHE A 353 -15.83 14.28 1.07
N ASN A 354 -16.54 13.18 0.80
CA ASN A 354 -17.98 13.17 0.53
C ASN A 354 -18.40 14.16 -0.58
N GLY A 355 -17.61 14.27 -1.66
CA GLY A 355 -17.87 15.18 -2.78
C GLY A 355 -17.45 16.64 -2.56
N ASN A 356 -17.02 17.01 -1.36
CA ASN A 356 -16.56 18.35 -1.02
C ASN A 356 -15.02 18.42 -0.99
N HIS A 357 -14.48 19.60 -1.30
CA HIS A 357 -13.04 19.87 -1.31
C HIS A 357 -12.62 20.68 -0.08
N TYR A 358 -11.46 20.36 0.46
CA TYR A 358 -10.92 21.00 1.66
C TYR A 358 -9.43 21.26 1.51
N LEU A 359 -8.95 22.24 2.28
CA LEU A 359 -7.53 22.55 2.49
C LEU A 359 -7.21 22.46 3.97
N GLN A 360 -6.13 21.76 4.33
CA GLN A 360 -5.56 21.85 5.68
C GLN A 360 -4.68 23.10 5.78
N THR A 361 -4.96 23.98 6.75
CA THR A 361 -4.27 25.26 6.96
C THR A 361 -3.30 25.25 8.13
N LEU A 362 -3.46 24.32 9.07
CA LEU A 362 -2.59 24.16 10.25
C LEU A 362 -2.04 22.73 10.36
N GLY A 363 -0.79 22.62 10.82
CA GLY A 363 -0.13 21.32 11.02
C GLY A 363 0.27 20.64 9.71
N THR A 364 0.54 19.34 9.78
CA THR A 364 0.86 18.51 8.62
C THR A 364 -0.10 17.34 8.51
N ALA A 365 -0.36 16.88 7.28
CA ALA A 365 -1.15 15.68 7.04
C ALA A 365 -0.41 14.43 7.54
N ILE A 366 -1.15 13.53 8.20
CA ILE A 366 -0.62 12.24 8.72
C ILE A 366 -0.18 11.28 7.59
N GLY A 367 -0.59 11.52 6.34
CA GLY A 367 -0.21 10.68 5.19
C GLY A 367 0.92 11.22 4.30
N THR A 368 1.52 12.35 4.66
CA THR A 368 2.60 12.98 3.90
C THR A 368 3.95 12.35 4.24
N LYS A 369 4.81 12.09 3.25
CA LYS A 369 6.09 11.36 3.44
C LYS A 369 7.05 12.05 4.41
N MET A 370 7.13 13.38 4.35
CA MET A 370 8.02 14.17 5.22
C MET A 370 7.49 14.40 6.64
N ALA A 371 6.22 14.08 6.92
CA ALA A 371 5.57 14.44 8.17
C ALA A 371 6.31 13.88 9.41
N PRO A 372 6.74 12.60 9.45
CA PRO A 372 7.44 12.07 10.62
C PRO A 372 8.78 12.77 10.89
N ALA A 373 9.58 13.04 9.86
CA ALA A 373 10.86 13.73 10.03
C ALA A 373 10.66 15.19 10.45
N TYR A 374 9.70 15.88 9.81
CA TYR A 374 9.29 17.24 10.18
C TYR A 374 8.87 17.34 11.65
N ALA A 375 7.99 16.46 12.11
CA ALA A 375 7.52 16.45 13.49
C ALA A 375 8.63 16.16 14.50
N ASN A 376 9.54 15.23 14.20
CA ASN A 376 10.68 14.93 15.08
C ASN A 376 11.64 16.12 15.22
N LEU A 377 11.92 16.83 14.13
CA LEU A 377 12.83 17.98 14.13
C LEU A 377 12.21 19.20 14.83
N PHE A 378 10.90 19.41 14.67
CA PHE A 378 10.16 20.40 15.46
C PHE A 378 10.23 20.07 16.95
N MET A 379 9.94 18.83 17.33
CA MET A 379 9.96 18.40 18.74
C MET A 379 11.37 18.44 19.35
N ASP A 380 12.45 18.13 18.62
CA ASP A 380 13.83 18.29 19.12
C ASP A 380 14.10 19.74 19.57
N ARG A 381 13.70 20.71 18.76
CA ARG A 381 13.86 22.13 19.09
C ARG A 381 13.02 22.53 20.32
N LEU A 382 11.75 22.12 20.35
CA LEU A 382 10.86 22.42 21.46
C LEU A 382 11.41 21.82 22.76
N GLU A 383 11.79 20.54 22.75
CA GLU A 383 12.34 19.81 23.89
C GLU A 383 13.61 20.42 24.45
N ARG A 384 14.54 20.85 23.58
CA ARG A 384 15.74 21.56 24.02
C ARG A 384 15.38 22.80 24.84
N THR A 385 14.37 23.55 24.39
CA THR A 385 13.89 24.74 25.09
C THR A 385 13.27 24.35 26.43
N LEU A 386 12.32 23.40 26.42
CA LEU A 386 11.64 22.91 27.63
C LEU A 386 12.63 22.41 28.69
N ILE A 387 13.60 21.58 28.31
CA ILE A 387 14.57 20.99 29.23
C ILE A 387 15.60 22.03 29.68
N SER A 388 15.99 22.97 28.82
CA SER A 388 16.99 24.00 29.19
C SER A 388 16.46 24.98 30.24
N GLU A 389 15.18 25.34 30.14
CA GLU A 389 14.52 26.34 31.00
C GLU A 389 13.86 25.71 32.23
N ALA A 390 13.73 24.39 32.29
CA ALA A 390 13.16 23.71 33.44
C ALA A 390 14.01 23.92 34.70
N ARG A 391 13.34 24.30 35.80
CA ARG A 391 13.95 24.46 37.14
C ARG A 391 14.63 23.17 37.61
N VAL A 392 13.89 22.06 37.52
CA VAL A 392 14.38 20.70 37.80
C VAL A 392 14.31 19.93 36.50
N LYS A 393 15.39 19.21 36.17
CA LYS A 393 15.52 18.51 34.88
C LYS A 393 15.24 17.02 35.05
N PRO A 394 14.63 16.38 34.05
CA PRO A 394 14.47 14.93 34.06
C PRO A 394 15.83 14.23 34.03
N PHE A 395 15.94 13.10 34.72
CA PHE A 395 17.13 12.24 34.69
C PHE A 395 17.30 11.60 33.30
N LEU A 396 16.19 11.21 32.68
CA LEU A 396 16.16 10.64 31.34
C LEU A 396 14.97 11.20 30.56
N TRP A 397 15.19 11.50 29.28
CA TRP A 397 14.14 11.93 28.35
C TRP A 397 14.30 11.24 27.00
N LEU A 398 13.41 10.31 26.69
CA LEU A 398 13.39 9.52 25.45
C LEU A 398 12.05 9.71 24.75
N ARG A 399 12.05 9.85 23.43
CA ARG A 399 10.83 10.10 22.65
C ARG A 399 10.76 9.27 21.39
N TYR A 400 9.61 8.61 21.22
CA TYR A 400 9.19 8.01 19.96
C TYR A 400 8.06 8.85 19.37
N ILE A 401 8.38 9.72 18.40
CA ILE A 401 7.42 10.62 17.75
C ILE A 401 6.64 11.48 18.77
N ASP A 402 5.43 11.07 19.16
CA ASP A 402 4.49 11.72 20.08
C ASP A 402 4.48 11.11 21.49
N ASP A 403 5.05 9.92 21.68
CA ASP A 403 5.17 9.26 22.97
C ASP A 403 6.53 9.58 23.61
N ILE A 404 6.56 10.06 24.84
CA ILE A 404 7.77 10.36 25.63
C ILE A 404 7.83 9.44 26.85
N PHE A 405 8.99 8.83 27.06
CA PHE A 405 9.37 8.14 28.29
C PHE A 405 10.36 8.99 29.07
N MET A 406 10.05 9.23 30.33
CA MET A 406 10.84 10.08 31.21
C MET A 406 11.11 9.38 32.55
N VAL A 407 12.32 9.55 33.09
CA VAL A 407 12.65 9.20 34.46
C VAL A 407 12.85 10.49 35.25
N TRP A 408 12.12 10.62 36.35
CA TRP A 408 12.16 11.79 37.22
C TRP A 408 12.73 11.41 38.59
N THR A 409 13.56 12.28 39.16
CA THR A 409 14.23 12.06 40.46
C THR A 409 13.93 13.14 41.48
N GLY A 410 13.23 14.21 41.10
CA GLY A 410 12.72 15.20 42.03
C GLY A 410 11.49 14.67 42.78
N SER A 411 10.96 15.50 43.68
CA SER A 411 9.71 15.23 44.39
C SER A 411 8.51 15.16 43.42
N GLU A 412 7.41 14.55 43.89
CA GLU A 412 6.14 14.54 43.15
C GLU A 412 5.58 15.95 42.93
N GLY A 413 5.83 16.88 43.88
CA GLY A 413 5.47 18.29 43.74
C GLY A 413 6.20 18.94 42.57
N GLU A 414 7.52 18.79 42.53
CA GLU A 414 8.35 19.33 41.43
C GLU A 414 8.02 18.67 40.09
N LEU A 415 7.64 17.39 40.07
CA LEU A 415 7.15 16.73 38.86
C LEU A 415 5.89 17.41 38.34
N ASN A 416 4.91 17.68 39.20
CA ASN A 416 3.67 18.35 38.81
C ASN A 416 3.91 19.80 38.35
N GLU A 417 4.85 20.51 38.99
CA GLU A 417 5.30 21.83 38.54
C GLU A 417 5.91 21.77 37.14
N PHE A 418 6.82 20.81 36.90
CA PHE A 418 7.43 20.61 35.59
C PHE A 418 6.40 20.27 34.51
N LEU A 419 5.47 19.37 34.80
CA LEU A 419 4.42 18.96 33.86
C LEU A 419 3.45 20.10 33.54
N SER A 420 3.14 20.96 34.51
CA SER A 420 2.34 22.17 34.29
C SER A 420 3.10 23.18 33.44
N PHE A 421 4.37 23.42 33.76
CA PHE A 421 5.26 24.30 33.01
C PHE A 421 5.34 23.93 31.52
N ILE A 422 5.61 22.65 31.19
CA ILE A 422 5.71 22.26 29.78
C ILE A 422 4.38 22.42 29.03
N ASN A 423 3.25 22.27 29.74
CA ASN A 423 1.92 22.42 29.16
C ASN A 423 1.51 23.87 28.93
N GLU A 424 2.08 24.81 29.69
CA GLU A 424 1.85 26.24 29.53
C GLU A 424 2.79 26.87 28.48
N LYS A 425 3.95 26.26 28.23
CA LYS A 425 5.02 26.86 27.43
C LYS A 425 4.66 27.10 25.96
N HIS A 426 3.83 26.27 25.36
CA HIS A 426 3.48 26.37 23.93
C HIS A 426 1.97 26.55 23.73
N GLY A 427 1.59 27.43 22.80
CA GLY A 427 0.18 27.75 22.54
C GLY A 427 -0.63 26.57 22.02
N THR A 428 -0.12 25.88 20.98
CA THR A 428 -0.83 24.78 20.31
C THR A 428 -0.42 23.37 20.74
N ILE A 429 0.83 23.15 21.19
CA ILE A 429 1.33 21.84 21.60
C ILE A 429 1.02 21.62 23.07
N LYS A 430 0.25 20.58 23.35
CA LYS A 430 -0.16 20.16 24.69
C LYS A 430 0.22 18.72 24.95
N PHE A 431 0.33 18.38 26.23
CA PHE A 431 0.80 17.12 26.76
C PHE A 431 -0.25 16.55 27.71
N THR A 432 -0.38 15.23 27.70
CA THR A 432 -1.04 14.46 28.75
C THR A 432 -0.04 13.48 29.34
N TRP A 433 -0.21 13.08 30.59
CA TRP A 433 0.78 12.24 31.26
C TRP A 433 0.15 11.23 32.22
N SER A 434 0.95 10.21 32.52
CA SER A 434 0.73 9.29 33.63
C SER A 434 2.09 8.91 34.19
N TRP A 435 2.14 8.68 35.51
CA TRP A 435 3.38 8.29 36.16
C TRP A 435 3.13 7.23 37.23
N SER A 436 4.18 6.51 37.57
CA SER A 436 4.18 5.52 38.64
C SER A 436 5.59 5.31 39.16
N LYS A 437 5.72 5.02 40.45
CA LYS A 437 6.98 4.55 41.04
C LYS A 437 7.29 3.10 40.70
N GLU A 438 6.27 2.31 40.34
CA GLU A 438 6.38 0.87 40.13
C GLU A 438 6.46 0.51 38.66
N ARG A 439 5.52 1.02 37.83
CA ARG A 439 5.44 0.61 36.42
C ARG A 439 4.72 1.58 35.51
N VAL A 440 5.16 1.67 34.26
CA VAL A 440 4.50 2.42 33.19
C VAL A 440 4.51 1.64 31.88
N ASN A 441 3.68 2.05 30.92
CA ASN A 441 3.62 1.43 29.60
C ASN A 441 4.13 2.42 28.55
N PHE A 442 5.18 2.07 27.82
CA PHE A 442 5.74 2.86 26.73
C PHE A 442 5.88 1.98 25.49
N LEU A 443 5.33 2.43 24.36
CA LEU A 443 5.18 1.62 23.15
C LEU A 443 4.46 0.29 23.45
N ASP A 444 5.10 -0.83 23.15
CA ASP A 444 4.66 -2.20 23.44
C ASP A 444 5.40 -2.83 24.63
N VAL A 445 6.01 -2.01 25.49
CA VAL A 445 6.78 -2.42 26.66
C VAL A 445 6.13 -1.92 27.95
N GLN A 446 5.91 -2.81 28.89
CA GLN A 446 5.64 -2.46 30.28
C GLN A 446 6.98 -2.43 31.01
N VAL A 447 7.34 -1.26 31.52
CA VAL A 447 8.60 -1.02 32.24
C VAL A 447 8.30 -1.05 33.73
N PHE A 448 9.07 -1.82 34.48
CA PHE A 448 8.98 -1.95 35.93
C PHE A 448 10.25 -1.39 36.59
N ASN A 449 10.07 -0.73 37.73
CA ASN A 449 11.14 -0.37 38.65
C ASN A 449 11.13 -1.36 39.83
N ASN A 450 12.04 -2.34 39.80
CA ASN A 450 12.19 -3.35 40.85
C ASN A 450 13.35 -2.97 41.78
N GLY A 451 13.11 -2.02 42.69
CA GLY A 451 14.13 -1.57 43.65
C GLY A 451 15.36 -0.93 42.98
N GLY A 452 15.14 -0.14 41.93
CA GLY A 452 16.20 0.49 41.14
C GLY A 452 16.56 -0.29 39.86
N LYS A 453 16.29 -1.59 39.79
CA LYS A 453 16.56 -2.39 38.59
C LYS A 453 15.38 -2.32 37.61
N ILE A 454 15.68 -2.03 36.35
CA ILE A 454 14.65 -2.00 35.30
C ILE A 454 14.33 -3.43 34.84
N GLU A 455 13.05 -3.78 34.88
CA GLU A 455 12.51 -4.99 34.27
C GLU A 455 11.47 -4.65 33.20
N THR A 456 11.30 -5.52 32.21
CA THR A 456 10.43 -5.28 31.07
C THR A 456 9.56 -6.49 30.75
N ASP A 457 8.29 -6.24 30.41
CA ASP A 457 7.33 -7.24 29.90
C ASP A 457 6.58 -6.67 28.68
N LEU A 458 5.87 -7.53 27.94
CA LEU A 458 5.01 -7.12 26.85
C LEU A 458 3.80 -6.34 27.39
N TYR A 459 3.62 -5.12 26.89
CA TYR A 459 2.36 -4.40 27.03
C TYR A 459 1.47 -4.62 25.81
N VAL A 460 0.21 -5.02 26.06
CA VAL A 460 -0.83 -5.13 25.05
C VAL A 460 -2.02 -4.31 25.52
N LYS A 461 -2.58 -3.48 24.63
CA LYS A 461 -3.77 -2.71 24.96
C LYS A 461 -4.97 -3.65 25.17
N PRO A 462 -5.87 -3.36 26.11
CA PRO A 462 -7.07 -4.19 26.33
C PRO A 462 -7.95 -4.39 25.08
N THR A 463 -7.88 -3.47 24.13
CA THR A 463 -8.62 -3.55 22.87
C THR A 463 -7.96 -4.41 21.79
N ASP A 464 -6.78 -4.98 22.03
CA ASP A 464 -6.09 -5.80 21.04
C ASP A 464 -6.81 -7.14 20.82
N LYS A 465 -7.14 -7.43 19.55
CA LYS A 465 -7.84 -8.64 19.14
C LYS A 465 -6.90 -9.74 18.67
N HIS A 466 -5.58 -9.56 18.80
CA HIS A 466 -4.54 -10.51 18.42
C HIS A 466 -4.73 -11.08 17.01
N GLN A 467 -5.05 -10.21 16.04
CA GLN A 467 -5.38 -10.58 14.67
C GLN A 467 -4.15 -11.01 13.86
N TYR A 468 -3.47 -12.09 14.26
CA TYR A 468 -2.44 -12.72 13.45
C TYR A 468 -3.03 -13.27 12.14
N LEU A 469 -2.19 -13.38 11.11
CA LEU A 469 -2.62 -13.89 9.81
C LEU A 469 -3.20 -15.30 9.96
N PHE A 470 -4.45 -15.48 9.53
CA PHE A 470 -5.16 -16.76 9.63
C PHE A 470 -4.46 -17.83 8.78
N TYR A 471 -4.31 -19.04 9.31
CA TYR A 471 -3.47 -20.08 8.70
C TYR A 471 -3.93 -20.53 7.30
N THR A 472 -5.24 -20.53 7.03
CA THR A 472 -5.79 -20.90 5.71
C THR A 472 -5.65 -19.80 4.67
N SER A 473 -5.13 -18.62 5.03
CA SER A 473 -4.96 -17.52 4.09
C SER A 473 -4.04 -17.87 2.92
N CYS A 474 -4.37 -17.35 1.73
CA CYS A 474 -3.62 -17.56 0.47
C CYS A 474 -2.32 -16.75 0.47
N HIS A 475 -1.36 -17.22 1.26
CA HIS A 475 0.01 -16.70 1.35
C HIS A 475 1.01 -17.86 1.22
N PRO A 476 2.25 -17.59 0.77
CA PRO A 476 3.31 -18.59 0.78
C PRO A 476 3.44 -19.25 2.16
N ARG A 477 3.59 -20.58 2.18
CA ARG A 477 3.68 -21.37 3.43
C ARG A 477 4.73 -20.82 4.39
N ARG A 478 5.89 -20.40 3.86
CA ARG A 478 6.99 -19.82 4.65
C ARG A 478 6.58 -18.55 5.41
N CYS A 479 5.78 -17.67 4.81
CA CYS A 479 5.31 -16.44 5.46
C CYS A 479 4.43 -16.76 6.68
N LYS A 480 3.61 -17.80 6.60
CA LYS A 480 2.78 -18.25 7.72
C LYS A 480 3.63 -18.93 8.79
N GLN A 481 4.52 -19.82 8.37
CA GLN A 481 5.40 -20.58 9.28
C GLN A 481 6.40 -19.71 10.05
N SER A 482 6.79 -18.55 9.52
CA SER A 482 7.70 -17.64 10.22
C SER A 482 7.04 -16.85 11.35
N ILE A 483 5.71 -16.69 11.35
CA ILE A 483 4.99 -15.85 12.32
C ILE A 483 5.22 -16.32 13.77
N PRO A 484 5.01 -17.60 14.14
CA PRO A 484 5.17 -18.01 15.54
C PRO A 484 6.58 -17.77 16.08
N TYR A 485 7.61 -18.09 15.28
CA TYR A 485 9.00 -17.89 15.67
C TYR A 485 9.35 -16.40 15.79
N ALA A 486 8.92 -15.58 14.83
CA ALA A 486 9.20 -14.14 14.85
C ALA A 486 8.51 -13.44 16.04
N GLN A 487 7.27 -13.82 16.36
CA GLN A 487 6.55 -13.30 17.53
C GLN A 487 7.19 -13.77 18.84
N ALA A 488 7.59 -15.04 18.94
CA ALA A 488 8.30 -15.55 20.10
C ALA A 488 9.67 -14.85 20.29
N LEU A 489 10.42 -14.58 19.22
CA LEU A 489 11.64 -13.77 19.29
C LEU A 489 11.38 -12.34 19.74
N ARG A 490 10.23 -11.75 19.37
CA ARG A 490 9.83 -10.43 19.89
C ARG A 490 9.60 -10.50 21.41
N LEU A 491 8.92 -11.52 21.90
CA LEU A 491 8.78 -11.75 23.35
C LEU A 491 10.15 -11.92 24.03
N ARG A 492 11.07 -12.67 23.41
CA ARG A 492 12.43 -12.89 23.96
C ARG A 492 13.24 -11.60 24.10
N ARG A 493 13.02 -10.62 23.22
CA ARG A 493 13.64 -9.28 23.31
C ARG A 493 13.00 -8.46 24.44
N ILE A 494 11.67 -8.40 24.46
CA ILE A 494 10.91 -7.52 25.35
C ILE A 494 10.95 -8.03 26.80
N CYS A 495 10.72 -9.32 27.05
CA CYS A 495 10.67 -9.86 28.41
C CYS A 495 12.08 -9.94 29.01
N SER A 496 12.34 -9.22 30.10
CA SER A 496 13.63 -9.27 30.82
C SER A 496 13.81 -10.58 31.59
N THR A 497 12.73 -11.22 32.03
CA THR A 497 12.78 -12.48 32.81
C THR A 497 12.25 -13.68 32.01
N ASN A 498 12.77 -14.87 32.33
CA ASN A 498 12.30 -16.11 31.72
C ASN A 498 10.85 -16.46 32.12
N SER A 499 10.44 -16.11 33.34
CA SER A 499 9.06 -16.29 33.80
C SER A 499 8.08 -15.44 32.98
N ALA A 500 8.39 -14.16 32.76
CA ALA A 500 7.58 -13.29 31.90
C ALA A 500 7.51 -13.83 30.47
N PHE A 501 8.65 -14.24 29.89
CA PHE A 501 8.67 -14.86 28.57
C PHE A 501 7.77 -16.09 28.50
N ASP A 502 7.87 -17.02 29.46
CA ASP A 502 7.09 -18.26 29.46
C ASP A 502 5.58 -18.00 29.58
N LYS A 503 5.19 -17.04 30.42
CA LYS A 503 3.79 -16.58 30.51
C LYS A 503 3.30 -16.04 29.16
N ARG A 504 4.01 -15.09 28.56
CA ARG A 504 3.62 -14.47 27.28
C ARG A 504 3.65 -15.46 26.11
N ALA A 505 4.56 -16.43 26.14
CA ALA A 505 4.64 -17.47 25.13
C ALA A 505 3.45 -18.44 25.19
N ASN A 506 2.94 -18.73 26.40
CA ASN A 506 1.70 -19.50 26.56
C ASN A 506 0.49 -18.73 26.02
N GLU A 507 0.36 -17.44 26.32
CA GLU A 507 -0.69 -16.56 25.75
C GLU A 507 -0.63 -16.55 24.21
N LEU A 508 0.57 -16.32 23.65
CA LEU A 508 0.82 -16.36 22.21
C LEU A 508 0.42 -17.70 21.58
N THR A 509 0.66 -18.82 22.29
CA THR A 509 0.26 -20.15 21.83
C THR A 509 -1.25 -20.25 21.65
N THR A 510 -2.02 -19.82 22.66
CA THR A 510 -3.48 -19.80 22.62
C THR A 510 -3.99 -18.94 21.46
N TYR A 511 -3.43 -17.74 21.28
CA TYR A 511 -3.83 -16.87 20.17
C TYR A 511 -3.54 -17.49 18.81
N LEU A 512 -2.36 -18.07 18.59
CA LEU A 512 -2.03 -18.68 17.30
C LEU A 512 -2.88 -19.92 17.01
N ILE A 513 -3.23 -20.72 18.01
CA ILE A 513 -4.15 -21.86 17.84
C ILE A 513 -5.52 -21.36 17.37
N ALA A 514 -6.06 -20.31 17.99
CA ALA A 514 -7.31 -19.67 17.59
C ALA A 514 -7.27 -19.09 16.15
N ARG A 515 -6.07 -18.90 15.57
CA ARG A 515 -5.87 -18.47 14.17
C ARG A 515 -5.61 -19.64 13.20
N GLY A 516 -5.84 -20.87 13.65
CA GLY A 516 -5.74 -22.09 12.87
C GLY A 516 -4.33 -22.69 12.77
N TYR A 517 -3.38 -22.24 13.60
CA TYR A 517 -2.04 -22.84 13.64
C TYR A 517 -2.05 -24.13 14.47
N ARG A 518 -1.33 -25.15 14.01
CA ARG A 518 -1.19 -26.41 14.75
C ARG A 518 -0.37 -26.20 16.02
N GLU A 519 -0.91 -26.56 17.18
CA GLU A 519 -0.28 -26.38 18.48
C GLU A 519 1.16 -26.94 18.53
N ARG A 520 1.36 -28.19 18.11
CA ARG A 520 2.70 -28.83 18.09
C ARG A 520 3.73 -28.00 17.31
N PHE A 521 3.31 -27.39 16.20
CA PHE A 521 4.19 -26.54 15.40
C PHE A 521 4.53 -25.24 16.15
N VAL A 522 3.53 -24.58 16.75
CA VAL A 522 3.71 -23.34 17.52
C VAL A 522 4.64 -23.56 18.71
N ARG A 523 4.41 -24.60 19.51
CA ARG A 523 5.25 -24.95 20.66
C ARG A 523 6.70 -25.24 20.26
N ASN A 524 6.92 -25.89 19.13
CA ASN A 524 8.26 -26.11 18.60
C ASN A 524 8.95 -24.80 18.19
N GLN A 525 8.23 -23.86 17.57
CA GLN A 525 8.80 -22.54 17.24
C GLN A 525 9.13 -21.73 18.51
N ILE A 526 8.27 -21.79 19.53
CA ILE A 526 8.52 -21.14 20.82
C ILE A 526 9.76 -21.73 21.50
N ARG A 527 9.90 -23.07 21.52
CA ARG A 527 11.10 -23.72 22.07
C ARG A 527 12.37 -23.26 21.36
N LYS A 528 12.31 -23.12 20.04
CA LYS A 528 13.43 -22.60 19.22
C LYS A 528 13.75 -21.14 19.56
N ALA A 529 12.76 -20.31 19.88
CA ALA A 529 13.00 -18.94 20.31
C ALA A 529 13.53 -18.87 21.74
N LYS A 530 13.09 -19.77 22.63
CA LYS A 530 13.55 -19.86 24.02
C LYS A 530 15.03 -20.24 24.13
N SER A 531 15.57 -20.98 23.16
CA SER A 531 17.00 -21.32 23.13
C SER A 531 17.91 -20.15 22.70
N VAL A 532 17.34 -19.03 22.25
CA VAL A 532 18.08 -17.81 21.93
C VAL A 532 18.09 -16.92 23.17
N THR A 533 19.24 -16.40 23.58
CA THR A 533 19.31 -15.51 24.75
C THR A 533 18.65 -14.15 24.45
N ARG A 534 18.35 -13.36 25.49
CA ARG A 534 17.79 -12.01 25.28
C ARG A 534 18.83 -11.11 24.59
N GLU A 535 20.09 -11.25 25.00
CA GLU A 535 21.23 -10.52 24.46
C GLU A 535 21.39 -10.83 22.96
N GLU A 536 21.42 -12.11 22.57
CA GLU A 536 21.48 -12.53 21.17
C GLU A 536 20.27 -12.05 20.35
N ALA A 537 19.09 -12.02 20.96
CA ALA A 537 17.86 -11.58 20.31
C ALA A 537 17.83 -10.07 20.08
N LEU A 538 18.46 -9.28 20.96
CA LEU A 538 18.57 -7.83 20.87
C LEU A 538 19.70 -7.39 19.92
N THR A 539 20.79 -8.17 19.81
CA THR A 539 21.91 -7.81 18.93
C THR A 539 21.47 -7.59 17.47
N SER A 540 21.75 -6.39 16.97
CA SER A 540 21.55 -6.05 15.56
C SER A 540 22.42 -6.93 14.67
N ARG A 541 21.79 -7.62 13.71
CA ARG A 541 22.53 -8.39 12.69
C ARG A 541 22.73 -7.51 11.47
N PRO A 542 23.95 -7.44 10.90
CA PRO A 542 24.19 -6.67 9.69
C PRO A 542 23.27 -7.18 8.57
N GLN A 543 22.59 -6.25 7.91
CA GLN A 543 21.73 -6.56 6.78
C GLN A 543 22.63 -7.01 5.62
N ARG A 544 22.57 -8.30 5.28
CA ARG A 544 23.31 -8.81 4.11
C ARG A 544 22.72 -8.18 2.86
N SER A 545 23.55 -7.50 2.06
CA SER A 545 23.15 -7.06 0.72
C SER A 545 22.81 -8.31 -0.11
N ASN A 546 21.66 -8.28 -0.77
CA ASN A 546 21.22 -9.40 -1.60
C ASN A 546 21.31 -9.00 -3.06
N THR A 547 22.34 -9.51 -3.74
CA THR A 547 22.67 -9.22 -5.13
C THR A 547 21.89 -10.08 -6.14
N ARG A 548 21.06 -11.02 -5.66
CA ARG A 548 20.28 -11.94 -6.50
C ARG A 548 19.19 -11.20 -7.25
N VAL A 549 19.06 -11.47 -8.55
CA VAL A 549 18.00 -10.89 -9.39
C VAL A 549 16.62 -11.41 -8.95
N PRO A 550 15.65 -10.55 -8.64
CA PRO A 550 14.34 -10.99 -8.18
C PRO A 550 13.37 -11.30 -9.33
N MET A 551 12.83 -12.52 -9.30
CA MET A 551 11.62 -12.95 -10.03
C MET A 551 10.40 -12.72 -9.14
N VAL A 552 9.64 -11.67 -9.45
CA VAL A 552 8.52 -11.21 -8.61
C VAL A 552 7.20 -11.56 -9.29
N VAL A 553 6.40 -12.47 -8.72
CA VAL A 553 5.06 -12.81 -9.23
C VAL A 553 4.00 -12.73 -8.15
N THR A 554 2.73 -12.58 -8.52
CA THR A 554 1.62 -12.68 -7.55
C THR A 554 1.43 -14.12 -7.08
N TYR A 555 1.43 -14.36 -5.76
CA TYR A 555 1.29 -15.73 -5.22
C TYR A 555 -0.05 -16.35 -5.58
N HIS A 556 0.00 -17.57 -6.10
CA HIS A 556 -1.15 -18.44 -6.30
C HIS A 556 -0.72 -19.91 -6.10
N PRO A 557 -1.52 -20.74 -5.40
CA PRO A 557 -1.14 -22.12 -5.09
C PRO A 557 -1.01 -23.02 -6.33
N GLY A 558 -1.71 -22.68 -7.41
CA GLY A 558 -1.60 -23.38 -8.71
C GLY A 558 -0.39 -23.00 -9.58
N LEU A 559 0.50 -22.10 -9.12
CA LEU A 559 1.72 -21.78 -9.88
C LEU A 559 2.66 -22.99 -9.98
N PRO A 560 3.39 -23.16 -11.09
CA PRO A 560 4.47 -24.13 -11.14
C PRO A 560 5.56 -23.76 -10.14
N ASN A 561 6.46 -24.70 -9.84
CA ASN A 561 7.61 -24.44 -8.97
C ASN A 561 8.67 -23.61 -9.72
N ILE A 562 8.39 -22.32 -9.92
CA ILE A 562 9.26 -21.37 -10.63
C ILE A 562 10.65 -21.33 -10.00
N GLY A 563 10.75 -21.44 -8.66
CA GLY A 563 12.05 -21.51 -7.99
C GLY A 563 12.90 -22.71 -8.41
N ALA A 564 12.29 -23.88 -8.61
CA ALA A 564 12.98 -25.06 -9.15
C ALA A 564 13.35 -24.87 -10.62
N ILE A 565 12.46 -24.28 -11.43
CA ILE A 565 12.72 -23.97 -12.85
C ILE A 565 13.93 -23.02 -12.98
N LEU A 566 13.99 -21.96 -12.17
CA LEU A 566 15.12 -21.02 -12.16
C LEU A 566 16.44 -21.72 -11.79
N LYS A 567 16.41 -22.65 -10.83
CA LYS A 567 17.58 -23.45 -10.44
C LYS A 567 18.02 -24.40 -11.56
N GLU A 568 17.06 -25.07 -12.21
CA GLU A 568 17.29 -26.00 -13.32
C GLU A 568 17.91 -25.29 -14.52
N LEU A 569 17.43 -24.09 -14.85
CA LEU A 569 17.89 -23.33 -16.01
C LEU A 569 19.14 -22.49 -15.77
N GLN A 570 19.63 -22.39 -14.53
CA GLN A 570 20.83 -21.60 -14.20
C GLN A 570 22.07 -22.01 -15.02
N PRO A 571 22.38 -23.29 -15.26
CA PRO A 571 23.53 -23.70 -16.06
C PRO A 571 23.49 -23.12 -17.48
N LEU A 572 22.29 -22.93 -18.05
CA LEU A 572 22.14 -22.36 -19.39
C LEU A 572 22.58 -20.90 -19.45
N LEU A 573 22.29 -20.09 -18.42
CA LEU A 573 22.86 -18.74 -18.31
C LEU A 573 24.39 -18.79 -18.18
N HIS A 574 24.93 -19.82 -17.53
CA HIS A 574 26.36 -19.94 -17.26
C HIS A 574 27.18 -20.45 -18.45
N CYS A 575 26.53 -20.90 -19.53
CA CYS A 575 27.18 -21.19 -20.81
C CYS A 575 27.74 -19.92 -21.48
N SER A 576 27.19 -18.75 -21.18
CA SER A 576 27.79 -17.46 -21.53
C SER A 576 28.67 -16.96 -20.40
N ASP A 577 29.94 -16.68 -20.68
CA ASP A 577 30.87 -16.12 -19.68
C ASP A 577 30.37 -14.79 -19.12
N LYS A 578 29.74 -13.97 -19.97
CA LYS A 578 29.19 -12.67 -19.58
C LYS A 578 27.99 -12.84 -18.65
N CYS A 579 27.03 -13.69 -19.02
CA CYS A 579 25.89 -14.01 -18.17
C CYS A 579 26.29 -14.71 -16.87
N ARG A 580 27.32 -15.57 -16.89
CA ARG A 580 27.87 -16.23 -15.70
C ARG A 580 28.39 -15.23 -14.67
N LYS A 581 29.09 -14.19 -15.13
CA LYS A 581 29.61 -13.13 -14.25
C LYS A 581 28.49 -12.17 -13.81
N ALA A 582 27.62 -11.76 -14.72
CA ALA A 582 26.52 -10.83 -14.45
C ALA A 582 25.46 -11.41 -13.49
N VAL A 583 25.04 -12.66 -13.72
CA VAL A 583 24.01 -13.37 -12.94
C VAL A 583 24.64 -14.59 -12.26
N LYS A 584 25.57 -14.29 -11.35
CA LYS A 584 26.34 -15.28 -10.60
C LYS A 584 25.46 -16.25 -9.80
N ASP A 585 24.54 -15.68 -9.03
CA ASP A 585 23.65 -16.44 -8.15
C ASP A 585 22.31 -16.75 -8.82
N ILE A 586 21.72 -17.90 -8.46
CA ILE A 586 20.38 -18.28 -8.91
C ILE A 586 19.41 -17.14 -8.59
N PRO A 587 18.61 -16.65 -9.56
CA PRO A 587 17.58 -15.65 -9.29
C PRO A 587 16.67 -16.00 -8.11
N MET A 588 16.26 -15.00 -7.34
CA MET A 588 15.41 -15.23 -6.16
C MET A 588 13.93 -15.23 -6.54
N MET A 589 13.16 -16.15 -5.97
CA MET A 589 11.71 -16.13 -6.09
C MET A 589 11.12 -15.22 -5.01
N ALA A 590 10.38 -14.20 -5.42
CA ALA A 590 9.67 -13.28 -4.56
C ALA A 590 8.18 -13.23 -4.93
N PHE A 591 7.33 -13.11 -3.91
CA PHE A 591 5.88 -13.16 -4.10
C PHE A 591 5.22 -11.85 -3.71
N ARG A 592 4.43 -11.29 -4.63
CA ARG A 592 3.42 -10.27 -4.29
C ARG A 592 2.20 -10.95 -3.67
N ARG A 593 1.61 -10.31 -2.67
CA ARG A 593 0.37 -10.77 -2.03
C ARG A 593 -0.80 -10.64 -3.02
N PRO A 594 -1.70 -11.64 -3.12
CA PRO A 594 -2.98 -11.47 -3.83
C PRO A 594 -3.90 -10.48 -3.09
N LYS A 595 -5.07 -10.18 -3.67
CA LYS A 595 -6.04 -9.28 -3.03
C LYS A 595 -6.51 -9.86 -1.69
N ASN A 596 -6.44 -9.06 -0.64
CA ASN A 596 -6.96 -9.41 0.69
C ASN A 596 -8.38 -8.84 0.90
N LEU A 597 -9.03 -9.21 2.01
CA LEU A 597 -10.36 -8.70 2.36
C LEU A 597 -10.39 -7.16 2.44
N ALA A 598 -9.32 -6.50 2.92
CA ALA A 598 -9.23 -5.04 2.90
C ALA A 598 -9.36 -4.47 1.48
N ASN A 599 -8.74 -5.09 0.48
CA ASN A 599 -8.84 -4.65 -0.92
C ASN A 599 -10.25 -4.77 -1.48
N TYR A 600 -11.09 -5.67 -0.94
CA TYR A 600 -12.47 -5.85 -1.37
C TYR A 600 -13.46 -4.98 -0.60
N LEU A 601 -13.24 -4.76 0.71
CA LEU A 601 -14.24 -4.24 1.63
C LEU A 601 -13.94 -2.84 2.17
N VAL A 602 -12.69 -2.39 2.12
CA VAL A 602 -12.27 -1.11 2.72
C VAL A 602 -12.02 -0.10 1.60
N HIS A 603 -12.78 0.99 1.63
CA HIS A 603 -12.66 2.08 0.66
C HIS A 603 -12.26 3.38 1.33
N ALA A 604 -11.30 4.10 0.74
CA ALA A 604 -10.93 5.45 1.18
C ALA A 604 -11.98 6.48 0.72
N LYS A 605 -12.41 6.40 -0.55
CA LYS A 605 -13.48 7.21 -1.11
C LYS A 605 -14.83 6.55 -0.82
N LEU A 606 -15.75 7.30 -0.21
CA LEU A 606 -17.12 6.85 -0.04
C LEU A 606 -17.84 6.88 -1.39
N LYS A 607 -18.72 5.91 -1.62
CA LYS A 607 -19.67 6.00 -2.75
C LYS A 607 -20.62 7.18 -2.48
N PRO A 608 -20.86 8.09 -3.44
CA PRO A 608 -21.84 9.16 -3.26
C PRO A 608 -23.23 8.58 -2.96
N ALA A 609 -23.99 9.23 -2.09
CA ALA A 609 -25.35 8.79 -1.74
C ALA A 609 -26.34 8.90 -2.92
N ASN A 610 -26.02 9.77 -3.89
CA ASN A 610 -26.81 10.05 -5.09
C ASN A 610 -25.98 9.79 -6.35
N ALA A 611 -25.37 8.59 -6.49
CA ALA A 611 -25.11 8.12 -7.84
C ALA A 611 -26.50 7.87 -8.45
N GLU A 612 -27.01 8.84 -9.20
CA GLU A 612 -28.20 8.64 -10.04
C GLU A 612 -28.07 7.30 -10.79
N ASN A 613 -29.20 6.66 -11.10
CA ASN A 613 -29.30 5.44 -11.90
C ASN A 613 -28.74 5.65 -13.33
N THR A 614 -27.46 6.01 -13.48
CA THR A 614 -26.77 5.97 -14.75
C THR A 614 -26.79 4.53 -15.22
N PRO A 615 -27.35 4.25 -16.41
CA PRO A 615 -27.48 2.90 -16.91
C PRO A 615 -26.08 2.31 -17.09
N LEU A 616 -25.75 1.34 -16.23
CA LEU A 616 -24.51 0.58 -16.37
C LEU A 616 -24.59 -0.27 -17.64
N GLY A 617 -23.46 -0.39 -18.33
CA GLY A 617 -23.36 -1.18 -19.55
C GLY A 617 -23.05 -0.37 -20.79
N THR A 618 -23.11 -1.09 -21.91
CA THR A 618 -23.05 -0.49 -23.22
C THR A 618 -24.43 0.04 -23.60
N VAL A 619 -24.53 1.35 -23.88
CA VAL A 619 -25.75 2.04 -24.31
C VAL A 619 -25.52 2.76 -25.63
N LYS A 620 -26.60 2.99 -26.40
CA LYS A 620 -26.54 3.81 -27.61
C LYS A 620 -26.29 5.27 -27.24
N CYS A 621 -25.56 6.02 -28.09
CA CYS A 621 -25.17 7.40 -27.77
C CYS A 621 -26.27 8.46 -27.98
N GLY A 622 -27.49 8.06 -28.30
CA GLY A 622 -28.64 8.96 -28.53
C GLY A 622 -28.64 9.71 -29.88
N ASP A 623 -27.51 9.81 -30.57
CA ASP A 623 -27.40 10.46 -31.87
C ASP A 623 -27.99 9.59 -33.00
N ARG A 624 -29.07 10.07 -33.62
CA ARG A 624 -29.78 9.38 -34.72
C ARG A 624 -28.91 9.15 -35.97
N ARG A 625 -27.82 9.91 -36.14
CA ARG A 625 -26.89 9.77 -37.28
C ARG A 625 -25.68 8.88 -36.97
N CYS A 626 -25.60 8.30 -35.77
CA CYS A 626 -24.47 7.48 -35.38
C CYS A 626 -24.50 6.09 -36.01
N LEU A 627 -23.80 5.92 -37.13
CA LEU A 627 -23.62 4.63 -37.85
C LEU A 627 -22.81 3.56 -37.09
N VAL A 628 -22.37 3.86 -35.87
CA VAL A 628 -21.68 2.91 -34.98
C VAL A 628 -22.68 2.23 -34.04
N CYS A 629 -23.77 2.92 -33.69
CA CYS A 629 -24.80 2.39 -32.79
C CYS A 629 -25.54 1.18 -33.36
N GLU A 630 -25.51 0.97 -34.68
CA GLU A 630 -26.09 -0.19 -35.37
C GLU A 630 -25.32 -1.50 -35.08
N PHE A 631 -24.01 -1.41 -34.86
CA PHE A 631 -23.15 -2.55 -34.57
C PHE A 631 -23.04 -2.84 -33.07
N LEU A 632 -23.51 -1.90 -32.25
CA LEU A 632 -23.33 -1.89 -30.80
C LEU A 632 -24.34 -2.84 -30.14
N LYS A 633 -23.83 -3.89 -29.50
CA LYS A 633 -24.61 -4.75 -28.61
C LYS A 633 -24.78 -4.04 -27.27
N THR A 634 -26.01 -3.63 -26.96
CA THR A 634 -26.34 -2.99 -25.68
C THR A 634 -26.53 -4.03 -24.57
N GLY A 635 -26.25 -3.63 -23.33
CA GLY A 635 -26.44 -4.48 -22.17
C GLY A 635 -25.44 -4.17 -21.05
N ASP A 636 -25.80 -4.55 -19.84
CA ASP A 636 -25.01 -4.41 -18.61
C ASP A 636 -23.98 -5.52 -18.42
N SER A 637 -23.94 -6.50 -19.32
CA SER A 637 -23.10 -7.67 -19.23
C SER A 637 -22.72 -8.21 -20.60
N PHE A 638 -21.63 -8.98 -20.63
CA PHE A 638 -21.14 -9.64 -21.82
C PHE A 638 -20.63 -11.05 -21.48
N THR A 639 -20.62 -11.92 -22.49
CA THR A 639 -20.21 -13.33 -22.33
C THR A 639 -19.02 -13.62 -23.22
N SER A 640 -18.00 -14.24 -22.63
CA SER A 640 -16.89 -14.83 -23.36
C SER A 640 -17.36 -16.07 -24.09
N LYS A 641 -17.19 -16.12 -25.41
CA LYS A 641 -17.47 -17.30 -26.23
C LYS A 641 -16.37 -18.36 -26.07
N GLY A 642 -15.14 -17.96 -25.76
CA GLY A 642 -14.03 -18.88 -25.51
C GLY A 642 -14.06 -19.56 -24.14
N THR A 643 -14.77 -18.99 -23.15
CA THR A 643 -14.82 -19.54 -21.78
C THR A 643 -16.23 -19.79 -21.26
N ASN A 644 -17.28 -19.36 -21.97
CA ASN A 644 -18.68 -19.38 -21.56
C ASN A 644 -18.98 -18.65 -20.23
N LYS A 645 -18.08 -17.75 -19.81
CA LYS A 645 -18.26 -16.95 -18.60
C LYS A 645 -18.87 -15.59 -18.93
N SER A 646 -19.81 -15.15 -18.11
CA SER A 646 -20.42 -13.82 -18.19
C SER A 646 -19.81 -12.85 -17.18
N TYR A 647 -19.70 -11.59 -17.58
CA TYR A 647 -19.12 -10.49 -16.81
C TYR A 647 -20.04 -9.28 -16.83
N THR A 648 -20.18 -8.59 -15.70
CA THR A 648 -20.91 -7.32 -15.58
C THR A 648 -20.02 -6.14 -15.97
N ILE A 649 -20.57 -5.20 -16.72
CA ILE A 649 -19.96 -3.96 -17.14
C ILE A 649 -20.29 -2.90 -16.10
N ASN A 650 -19.27 -2.39 -15.41
CA ASN A 650 -19.44 -1.48 -14.27
C ASN A 650 -19.37 0.01 -14.64
N PHE A 651 -19.61 0.34 -15.91
CA PHE A 651 -19.52 1.69 -16.45
C PHE A 651 -20.67 1.93 -17.43
N GLU A 652 -21.16 3.16 -17.52
CA GLU A 652 -21.96 3.60 -18.66
C GLU A 652 -21.02 3.91 -19.84
N LEU A 653 -21.16 3.17 -20.94
CA LEU A 653 -20.28 3.25 -22.10
C LEU A 653 -21.10 3.41 -23.37
N ASN A 654 -20.69 4.34 -24.23
CA ASN A 654 -21.33 4.58 -25.53
C ASN A 654 -20.31 5.00 -26.59
N CYS A 655 -20.76 5.32 -27.80
CA CYS A 655 -19.89 5.67 -28.93
C CYS A 655 -19.04 6.93 -28.73
N ASN A 656 -19.30 7.75 -27.72
CA ASN A 656 -18.49 8.92 -27.34
C ASN A 656 -17.45 8.62 -26.25
N SER A 657 -17.54 7.46 -25.61
CA SER A 657 -16.61 7.09 -24.55
C SER A 657 -15.18 6.99 -25.10
N SER A 658 -14.21 7.45 -24.30
CA SER A 658 -12.78 7.44 -24.58
C SER A 658 -12.05 6.64 -23.48
N ASN A 659 -10.83 6.19 -23.74
CA ASN A 659 -10.07 5.29 -22.85
C ASN A 659 -10.85 3.99 -22.54
N VAL A 660 -11.48 3.40 -23.56
CA VAL A 660 -12.33 2.22 -23.43
C VAL A 660 -11.70 0.97 -24.00
N VAL A 661 -12.07 -0.17 -23.43
CA VAL A 661 -11.82 -1.51 -23.96
C VAL A 661 -13.12 -2.05 -24.54
N TYR A 662 -13.04 -2.66 -25.72
CA TYR A 662 -14.18 -3.18 -26.46
C TYR A 662 -13.94 -4.61 -26.92
N LEU A 663 -15.04 -5.34 -27.09
CA LEU A 663 -15.09 -6.73 -27.53
C LEU A 663 -15.79 -6.80 -28.88
N LEU A 664 -15.05 -7.24 -29.90
CA LEU A 664 -15.60 -7.58 -31.21
C LEU A 664 -15.91 -9.08 -31.22
N THR A 665 -17.10 -9.45 -31.67
CA THR A 665 -17.54 -10.86 -31.78
C THR A 665 -18.03 -11.12 -33.19
N CYS A 666 -17.47 -12.16 -33.83
CA CYS A 666 -17.95 -12.69 -35.10
C CYS A 666 -19.27 -13.45 -34.87
N LYS A 667 -20.32 -13.09 -35.60
CA LYS A 667 -21.66 -13.69 -35.50
C LYS A 667 -21.73 -15.08 -36.14
N VAL A 668 -20.80 -15.43 -37.03
CA VAL A 668 -20.78 -16.70 -37.76
C VAL A 668 -20.13 -17.81 -36.94
N CYS A 669 -18.93 -17.56 -36.42
CA CYS A 669 -18.12 -18.58 -35.75
C CYS A 669 -17.87 -18.29 -34.26
N ASP A 670 -18.49 -17.25 -33.70
CA ASP A 670 -18.39 -16.85 -32.29
C ASP A 670 -16.97 -16.49 -31.80
N ILE A 671 -15.99 -16.36 -32.70
CA ILE A 671 -14.62 -15.97 -32.35
C ILE A 671 -14.62 -14.49 -31.92
N GLN A 672 -13.80 -14.19 -30.91
CA GLN A 672 -13.74 -12.87 -30.27
C GLN A 672 -12.37 -12.19 -30.37
N TYR A 673 -12.40 -10.85 -30.39
CA TYR A 673 -11.25 -9.95 -30.34
C TYR A 673 -11.46 -8.86 -29.28
N VAL A 674 -10.43 -8.58 -28.50
CA VAL A 674 -10.42 -7.46 -27.56
C VAL A 674 -9.55 -6.35 -28.13
N GLY A 675 -10.05 -5.12 -28.19
CA GLY A 675 -9.25 -3.96 -28.54
C GLY A 675 -9.49 -2.81 -27.58
N SER A 676 -8.66 -1.78 -27.69
CA SER A 676 -8.83 -0.56 -26.90
C SER A 676 -8.66 0.72 -27.72
N THR A 677 -9.06 1.86 -27.16
CA THR A 677 -8.79 3.18 -27.74
C THR A 677 -8.77 4.29 -26.69
N SER A 678 -7.81 5.20 -26.80
CA SER A 678 -7.75 6.43 -26.00
C SER A 678 -8.63 7.55 -26.55
N THR A 679 -8.95 7.50 -27.85
CA THR A 679 -9.88 8.42 -28.52
C THR A 679 -11.35 8.04 -28.30
N LYS A 680 -12.28 8.84 -28.81
CA LYS A 680 -13.71 8.47 -28.83
C LYS A 680 -13.90 7.17 -29.61
N PHE A 681 -14.62 6.21 -29.03
CA PHE A 681 -14.84 4.90 -29.64
C PHE A 681 -15.37 4.94 -31.07
N ARG A 682 -16.27 5.89 -31.38
CA ARG A 682 -16.79 6.07 -32.75
C ARG A 682 -15.68 6.24 -33.80
N LEU A 683 -14.59 6.93 -33.46
CA LEU A 683 -13.47 7.16 -34.37
C LEU A 683 -12.72 5.84 -34.60
N ARG A 684 -12.40 5.14 -33.52
CA ARG A 684 -11.73 3.83 -33.61
C ARG A 684 -12.55 2.81 -34.41
N PHE A 685 -13.87 2.74 -34.17
CA PHE A 685 -14.71 1.80 -34.90
C PHE A 685 -14.87 2.17 -36.39
N ASN A 686 -14.89 3.45 -36.72
CA ASN A 686 -14.86 3.88 -38.12
C ASN A 686 -13.55 3.50 -38.82
N ASN A 687 -12.41 3.51 -38.12
CA ASN A 687 -11.15 3.01 -38.66
C ASN A 687 -11.22 1.50 -38.95
N HIS A 688 -11.80 0.71 -38.03
CA HIS A 688 -12.09 -0.71 -38.28
C HIS A 688 -12.98 -0.90 -39.51
N LYS A 689 -14.08 -0.15 -39.63
CA LYS A 689 -14.98 -0.18 -40.80
C LYS A 689 -14.24 0.14 -42.10
N GLY A 690 -13.41 1.19 -42.08
CA GLY A 690 -12.60 1.60 -43.22
C GLY A 690 -11.62 0.52 -43.64
N ARG A 691 -10.90 -0.07 -42.67
CA ARG A 691 -9.90 -1.10 -42.93
C ARG A 691 -10.51 -2.41 -43.43
N ILE A 692 -11.64 -2.85 -42.86
CA ILE A 692 -12.40 -4.01 -43.35
C ILE A 692 -12.82 -3.76 -44.81
N LYS A 693 -13.40 -2.61 -45.14
CA LYS A 693 -13.76 -2.30 -46.54
C LYS A 693 -12.54 -2.27 -47.46
N ALA A 694 -11.44 -1.69 -47.02
CA ALA A 694 -10.20 -1.61 -47.81
C ALA A 694 -9.56 -2.97 -48.04
N HIS A 695 -9.65 -3.89 -47.07
CA HIS A 695 -9.07 -5.23 -47.16
C HIS A 695 -9.54 -5.99 -48.42
N THR A 696 -10.80 -5.82 -48.84
CA THR A 696 -11.32 -6.42 -50.09
C THR A 696 -10.47 -6.07 -51.33
N ARG A 697 -9.93 -4.84 -51.36
CA ARG A 697 -9.19 -4.25 -52.49
C ARG A 697 -7.67 -4.44 -52.40
N MET A 698 -7.17 -5.03 -51.32
CA MET A 698 -5.74 -5.29 -51.12
C MET A 698 -5.27 -6.47 -51.99
N SER A 699 -3.99 -6.44 -52.38
CA SER A 699 -3.34 -7.56 -53.06
C SER A 699 -3.25 -8.79 -52.15
N SER A 700 -3.05 -9.98 -52.72
CA SER A 700 -2.96 -11.23 -51.97
C SER A 700 -1.86 -11.21 -50.90
N ASP A 701 -0.69 -10.65 -51.22
CA ASP A 701 0.43 -10.52 -50.28
C ASP A 701 0.14 -9.55 -49.14
N GLU A 702 -0.58 -8.46 -49.43
CA GLU A 702 -0.97 -7.48 -48.41
C GLU A 702 -2.06 -8.03 -47.50
N LYS A 703 -3.00 -8.83 -48.03
CA LYS A 703 -4.02 -9.51 -47.23
C LYS A 703 -3.41 -10.46 -46.21
N LEU A 704 -2.38 -11.22 -46.60
CA LEU A 704 -1.65 -12.13 -45.70
C LEU A 704 -0.88 -11.41 -44.58
N ARG A 705 -0.52 -10.14 -44.80
CA ARG A 705 0.21 -9.29 -43.82
C ARG A 705 -0.69 -8.39 -42.99
N ASP A 706 -2.00 -8.34 -43.27
CA ASP A 706 -2.93 -7.51 -42.51
C ASP A 706 -3.21 -8.11 -41.12
N ASP A 707 -3.82 -7.36 -40.21
CA ASP A 707 -4.12 -7.89 -38.87
C ASP A 707 -5.12 -9.07 -38.97
N LEU A 708 -4.93 -10.09 -38.10
CA LEU A 708 -5.75 -11.31 -38.06
C LEU A 708 -7.26 -11.03 -38.01
N ILE A 709 -7.67 -9.95 -37.36
CA ILE A 709 -9.06 -9.52 -37.32
C ILE A 709 -9.62 -9.23 -38.72
N TYR A 710 -8.89 -8.50 -39.55
CA TYR A 710 -9.34 -8.13 -40.89
C TYR A 710 -9.27 -9.31 -41.85
N GLN A 711 -8.25 -10.16 -41.72
CA GLN A 711 -8.14 -11.43 -42.45
C GLN A 711 -9.35 -12.32 -42.16
N HIS A 712 -9.74 -12.45 -40.88
CA HIS A 712 -10.83 -13.31 -40.45
C HIS A 712 -12.19 -12.93 -41.08
N PHE A 713 -12.55 -11.64 -41.05
CA PHE A 713 -13.82 -11.17 -41.61
C PHE A 713 -13.89 -11.22 -43.15
N HIS A 714 -12.78 -11.57 -43.83
CA HIS A 714 -12.74 -11.85 -45.27
C HIS A 714 -12.38 -13.30 -45.60
N SER A 715 -12.28 -14.15 -44.58
CA SER A 715 -12.05 -15.58 -44.79
C SER A 715 -13.30 -16.26 -45.37
N LEU A 716 -13.11 -17.44 -45.94
CA LEU A 716 -14.19 -18.20 -46.58
C LEU A 716 -15.37 -18.37 -45.61
N GLY A 717 -16.58 -18.02 -46.05
CA GLY A 717 -17.80 -18.10 -45.23
C GLY A 717 -18.11 -16.87 -44.37
N HIS A 718 -17.35 -15.78 -44.50
CA HIS A 718 -17.60 -14.50 -43.80
C HIS A 718 -17.89 -13.35 -44.78
N ASN A 719 -18.82 -12.46 -44.41
CA ASN A 719 -19.34 -11.34 -45.18
C ASN A 719 -18.88 -9.96 -44.62
N GLY A 720 -17.67 -9.88 -44.08
CA GLY A 720 -17.08 -8.61 -43.65
C GLY A 720 -17.81 -7.98 -42.45
N LEU A 721 -18.38 -6.78 -42.66
CA LEU A 721 -19.01 -5.99 -41.59
C LEU A 721 -20.34 -6.58 -41.08
N GLU A 722 -21.05 -7.34 -41.90
CA GLU A 722 -22.36 -7.89 -41.54
C GLU A 722 -22.25 -8.90 -40.39
N ASP A 723 -21.15 -9.64 -40.36
CA ASP A 723 -20.85 -10.65 -39.34
C ASP A 723 -20.26 -10.05 -38.07
N LEU A 724 -20.03 -8.73 -38.02
CA LEU A 724 -19.39 -8.09 -36.88
C LEU A 724 -20.42 -7.56 -35.88
N SER A 725 -20.19 -7.83 -34.60
CA SER A 725 -20.85 -7.15 -33.47
C SER A 725 -19.82 -6.59 -32.50
N VAL A 726 -20.13 -5.47 -31.86
CA VAL A 726 -19.23 -4.83 -30.89
C VAL A 726 -19.93 -4.48 -29.58
N GLN A 727 -19.24 -4.67 -28.46
CA GLN A 727 -19.69 -4.24 -27.14
C GLN A 727 -18.55 -3.53 -26.41
N LEU A 728 -18.85 -2.43 -25.71
CA LEU A 728 -17.88 -1.77 -24.84
C LEU A 728 -17.87 -2.47 -23.49
N ILE A 729 -16.72 -2.96 -23.05
CA ILE A 729 -16.66 -3.89 -21.91
C ILE A 729 -15.97 -3.31 -20.67
N ASP A 730 -15.14 -2.28 -20.83
CA ASP A 730 -14.42 -1.66 -19.72
C ASP A 730 -13.90 -0.26 -20.06
N ARG A 731 -13.42 0.48 -19.05
CA ARG A 731 -12.80 1.80 -19.18
C ARG A 731 -11.64 1.94 -18.20
N VAL A 732 -10.63 2.71 -18.58
CA VAL A 732 -9.56 3.18 -17.68
C VAL A 732 -9.61 4.69 -17.51
N ASP A 733 -9.13 5.15 -16.35
CA ASP A 733 -8.98 6.59 -16.08
C ASP A 733 -7.87 7.21 -16.93
N TYR A 734 -6.82 6.43 -17.23
CA TYR A 734 -5.60 6.93 -17.86
C TYR A 734 -5.19 6.09 -19.07
N GLU A 735 -4.83 6.77 -20.17
CA GLU A 735 -4.38 6.13 -21.42
C GLU A 735 -3.22 5.15 -21.21
N LYS A 736 -2.27 5.45 -20.32
CA LYS A 736 -1.13 4.57 -20.02
C LYS A 736 -1.52 3.17 -19.51
N ASP A 737 -2.72 3.04 -18.92
CA ASP A 737 -3.21 1.77 -18.37
C ASP A 737 -4.02 0.96 -19.39
N LEU A 738 -4.35 1.57 -20.53
CA LEU A 738 -5.30 1.05 -21.50
C LEU A 738 -4.81 -0.26 -22.15
N LEU A 739 -3.54 -0.29 -22.58
CA LEU A 739 -2.95 -1.48 -23.21
C LEU A 739 -2.86 -2.67 -22.23
N ASP A 740 -2.49 -2.40 -20.98
CA ASP A 740 -2.47 -3.44 -19.95
C ASP A 740 -3.89 -3.98 -19.69
N LYS A 741 -4.89 -3.10 -19.72
CA LYS A 741 -6.29 -3.46 -19.54
C LYS A 741 -6.85 -4.27 -20.72
N GLU A 742 -6.47 -3.91 -21.95
CA GLU A 742 -6.76 -4.67 -23.17
C GLU A 742 -6.19 -6.09 -23.06
N GLY A 743 -4.91 -6.21 -22.71
CA GLY A 743 -4.25 -7.51 -22.54
C GLY A 743 -4.90 -8.37 -21.45
N GLN A 744 -5.26 -7.79 -20.30
CA GLN A 744 -5.98 -8.51 -19.24
C GLN A 744 -7.27 -9.14 -19.76
N TRP A 745 -8.07 -8.39 -20.52
CA TRP A 745 -9.31 -8.91 -21.10
C TRP A 745 -9.06 -9.92 -22.21
N ALA A 746 -8.10 -9.67 -23.11
CA ALA A 746 -7.76 -10.59 -24.20
C ALA A 746 -7.37 -11.97 -23.66
N TYR A 747 -6.53 -12.02 -22.62
CA TYR A 747 -6.15 -13.29 -21.97
C TYR A 747 -7.31 -13.92 -21.19
N ARG A 748 -8.07 -13.12 -20.42
CA ARG A 748 -9.19 -13.61 -19.61
C ARG A 748 -10.31 -14.23 -20.45
N LEU A 749 -10.59 -13.65 -21.61
CA LEU A 749 -11.65 -14.11 -22.53
C LEU A 749 -11.16 -15.18 -23.52
N LYS A 750 -9.87 -15.55 -23.48
CA LYS A 750 -9.21 -16.43 -24.47
C LYS A 750 -9.31 -15.91 -25.90
N CYS A 751 -9.23 -14.59 -26.09
CA CYS A 751 -9.25 -13.97 -27.41
C CYS A 751 -7.88 -14.02 -28.13
N ILE A 752 -6.87 -14.66 -27.53
CA ILE A 752 -5.54 -14.79 -28.13
C ILE A 752 -5.46 -16.02 -29.05
N LYS A 753 -4.73 -15.92 -30.17
CA LYS A 753 -4.46 -17.03 -31.09
C LYS A 753 -3.92 -18.28 -30.35
N PRO A 754 -4.42 -19.49 -30.65
CA PRO A 754 -5.31 -19.87 -31.75
C PRO A 754 -6.82 -19.74 -31.47
N HIS A 755 -7.23 -19.37 -30.25
CA HIS A 755 -8.64 -19.38 -29.85
C HIS A 755 -9.39 -18.06 -30.10
N GLY A 756 -8.65 -16.99 -30.44
CA GLY A 756 -9.23 -15.71 -30.84
C GLY A 756 -8.36 -14.96 -31.84
N LEU A 757 -8.71 -13.69 -32.08
CA LEU A 757 -8.11 -12.86 -33.14
C LEU A 757 -7.02 -11.91 -32.64
N ASN A 758 -6.71 -11.88 -31.34
CA ASN A 758 -5.58 -11.12 -30.81
C ASN A 758 -4.26 -11.89 -31.01
N GLU A 759 -3.19 -11.18 -31.36
CA GLU A 759 -1.85 -11.74 -31.46
C GLU A 759 -1.16 -11.85 -30.10
N ASN A 760 -0.40 -12.94 -29.87
CA ASN A 760 0.27 -13.23 -28.60
C ASN A 760 1.35 -12.19 -28.22
N ASP A 761 2.15 -11.73 -29.18
CA ASP A 761 3.34 -10.92 -28.92
C ASP A 761 3.06 -9.42 -28.72
N PHE A 762 1.84 -8.98 -29.02
CA PHE A 762 1.46 -7.57 -29.02
C PHE A 762 1.67 -6.92 -27.65
N PHE A 763 1.22 -7.58 -26.58
CA PHE A 763 1.19 -6.99 -25.24
C PHE A 763 2.54 -6.99 -24.50
N PHE A 764 3.51 -7.80 -24.96
CA PHE A 764 4.77 -8.03 -24.25
C PHE A 764 6.02 -7.62 -25.06
N SER A 765 5.83 -7.06 -26.25
CA SER A 765 6.95 -6.55 -27.07
C SER A 765 7.75 -5.48 -26.32
N GLN A 766 9.08 -5.67 -26.27
CA GLN A 766 9.96 -4.97 -25.34
C GLN A 766 10.38 -3.55 -25.74
N ASN A 767 9.80 -2.99 -26.80
CA ASN A 767 9.96 -1.58 -27.20
C ASN A 767 8.59 -0.94 -27.39
N ARG A 768 7.89 -0.72 -26.26
CA ARG A 768 6.50 -0.20 -26.21
C ARG A 768 6.34 1.18 -26.88
N SER A 769 7.39 2.00 -26.94
CA SER A 769 7.35 3.37 -27.45
C SER A 769 7.40 3.49 -28.98
N THR A 770 7.98 2.50 -29.69
CA THR A 770 8.20 2.60 -31.15
C THR A 770 7.01 2.09 -31.97
N ARG A 771 6.11 1.26 -31.42
CA ARG A 771 4.91 0.78 -32.12
C ARG A 771 3.64 1.60 -31.90
N CYS A 772 3.47 2.29 -30.76
CA CYS A 772 2.29 3.13 -30.51
C CYS A 772 2.15 4.33 -31.46
N ARG A 773 3.21 4.68 -32.20
CA ARG A 773 3.17 5.75 -33.22
C ARG A 773 2.64 5.31 -34.60
N LYS A 774 2.31 4.02 -34.80
CA LYS A 774 1.91 3.48 -36.12
C LYS A 774 0.48 2.94 -36.21
N SER A 775 -0.39 3.20 -35.24
CA SER A 775 -1.79 2.74 -35.24
C SER A 775 -2.80 3.88 -35.18
#